data_AF-A0A7W0EKS6-F1
#
_entry.id   AF-A0A7W0EKS6-F1
#
_cell.length_a   1.000
_cell.length_b   1.000
_cell.length_c   1.000
_cell.angle_alpha   90.00
_cell.angle_beta   90.00
_cell.angle_gamma   90.00
#
_symmetry.space_group_name_H-M   'P 1'
#
loop_
_entity.id
_entity.type
_entity.pdbx_description
1 polymer ?
#
loop_
_entity_poly.entity_id
_entity_poly.type
_entity_poly.pdbx_seq_one_letter_code
_entity_poly.pdbx_strand_id
1 'polypeptide(L)'
;MKKQNSQHDPFGDISIDRPSSPINTTAGRTVRSPRQPHFSRQAIPPKAKVPFPVSLVLTLLSISAIGYLSCGYFVLPYLIKTLGAQAIARGLGRPITIGQVNFDPLRLKLTLINGIVGPLLSAPNDKVDPILSFSKMTINLETSSLFHRAIICQELSIDQPFFHLVQGIDNKYNASSLVPPTATENHRLLTWLISRAAQRYSINNIELTRGEIRYEVLTTNKSHRLEEVTLTLPAIENINYHSGTLQPQFSARINGTPIAMTGQTPLSPQGPTTSRMSLKMANLDLETYKDHLPPQLGLQTLKGQADLDLDVLYDGSQSEKIRVLGEISLRSFQGENPQGKLTIDSGRISGWFAPVSKQFHANAITLAHPVWHRPADKAFPWRHLAAALIQTNPRQLGTMPVTLLQITNGEIFAHPDSPLSPATNWKGLDASINTAHPPDGPEQAFFSLNARTETGSRLSLQGSASGAPFTAKGLMILNTIDIATIQDLWQIIGPSLPITAGTIDQTQTNFAVTLGPNQEPILHLDPLAIQARNILVELNGQTLEVPVWHSDQGSFNPDEPTLHLGKVRLQQAKIVCRRSSATASWQTPLTDPDIQATPPPDIDLNGLEITNSSLVIENQGPPDISLRLERFDLQLDQIDRARPNTVTAAAMLDDKYPVQAAGTFTLAPFNATLNLQTTEVPLTVFQPLFNHYLTVPASGALSVDGTLSLPALNYTGNWSITELASPPISCRKIIGEETVFSLRPLSVAINRLTLQGPSLQVTANENGMPTLPPLIQPGWQPGTTPDEATVSIKSITLSEGTLIYDFPGPPGLTLTLNKIDGDLSDYIVAKDQIIPFTFTGKMENSAQFEAEGTISPFATQPAMTLATEIIGLPLSSLAAVIEPHWGFTIKDGTLDFENDMTYENTLIHDVSHLTFNGLKLSNPLSSQAIKAIGSTWETLPLIQALLQDTDGAIALTIPIDGRTDTGFTYLEGIKAFLNQLLLKATVSPVSILGNTQKTIPETISFKPGSDQLTPTMKERLPALALYLSEHPLIAIILTGSTDPADQKALLQLNKNTGKGSPSHESLQQLARQRTQAVSDFLTSNGVLTGQIERTTIETTTQKKTARPNRGVAISVTMAK
;
A
#
# COMPACT_ATOMS: atom_id res chain seq x y z
N MET A 1 -62.78 -21.80 -20.10
CA MET A 1 -63.77 -22.78 -19.59
C MET A 1 -64.82 -22.03 -18.78
N LYS A 2 -66.11 -22.18 -19.16
CA LYS A 2 -67.38 -22.12 -18.38
C LYS A 2 -67.40 -21.29 -17.07
N LYS A 3 -68.36 -20.43 -16.72
CA LYS A 3 -69.78 -20.15 -17.10
C LYS A 3 -70.15 -18.81 -16.40
N GLN A 4 -70.82 -17.84 -17.06
CA GLN A 4 -72.29 -17.54 -17.02
C GLN A 4 -72.85 -17.27 -15.61
N ASN A 5 -73.71 -16.27 -15.30
CA ASN A 5 -74.74 -15.47 -16.02
C ASN A 5 -75.24 -14.38 -15.00
N SER A 6 -76.02 -13.32 -15.26
CA SER A 6 -76.72 -12.71 -16.41
C SER A 6 -77.35 -11.39 -15.90
N GLN A 7 -77.22 -10.26 -16.61
CA GLN A 7 -78.20 -9.57 -17.48
C GLN A 7 -79.46 -8.92 -16.84
N HIS A 8 -79.64 -7.63 -17.14
CA HIS A 8 -80.70 -7.13 -18.04
C HIS A 8 -80.30 -5.76 -18.65
N ASP A 9 -79.63 -5.78 -19.82
CA ASP A 9 -80.15 -5.50 -21.19
C ASP A 9 -81.26 -4.41 -21.39
N PRO A 10 -81.53 -3.91 -22.63
CA PRO A 10 -80.78 -2.91 -23.43
C PRO A 10 -81.69 -2.01 -24.37
N PHE A 11 -81.05 -1.21 -25.25
CA PHE A 11 -81.58 -0.54 -26.49
C PHE A 11 -82.72 0.49 -26.32
N GLY A 12 -82.79 1.63 -26.99
CA GLY A 12 -82.07 2.34 -28.07
C GLY A 12 -82.74 3.74 -28.14
N ASP A 13 -82.39 4.73 -28.95
CA ASP A 13 -81.63 4.75 -30.18
C ASP A 13 -81.48 6.24 -30.61
N ILE A 14 -80.27 6.62 -31.08
CA ILE A 14 -79.99 7.21 -32.41
C ILE A 14 -80.66 8.57 -32.77
N SER A 15 -80.02 9.60 -33.36
CA SER A 15 -78.66 9.84 -33.89
C SER A 15 -78.55 11.23 -34.56
N ILE A 16 -77.32 11.78 -34.62
CA ILE A 16 -76.56 12.28 -35.82
C ILE A 16 -77.21 13.42 -36.66
N ASP A 17 -76.58 14.53 -37.09
CA ASP A 17 -75.19 14.80 -37.50
C ASP A 17 -74.85 16.31 -37.50
N ARG A 18 -73.54 16.59 -37.51
CA ARG A 18 -72.88 17.85 -37.95
C ARG A 18 -72.86 17.91 -39.50
N PRO A 19 -72.53 19.02 -40.25
CA PRO A 19 -71.32 19.84 -40.04
C PRO A 19 -71.26 21.30 -40.60
N SER A 20 -70.14 21.96 -40.27
CA SER A 20 -69.30 22.93 -41.04
C SER A 20 -69.84 24.25 -41.65
N SER A 21 -69.10 25.33 -41.32
CA SER A 21 -68.84 26.69 -41.87
C SER A 21 -68.96 26.91 -43.41
N PRO A 22 -68.71 28.11 -44.03
CA PRO A 22 -68.43 29.50 -43.56
C PRO A 22 -69.12 30.67 -44.38
N ILE A 23 -68.92 31.93 -43.94
CA ILE A 23 -68.67 33.21 -44.71
C ILE A 23 -69.67 33.78 -45.77
N ASN A 24 -69.95 35.10 -45.62
CA ASN A 24 -70.25 36.20 -46.58
C ASN A 24 -71.65 36.52 -47.19
N THR A 25 -72.08 37.77 -46.88
CA THR A 25 -72.55 38.90 -47.73
C THR A 25 -73.82 38.86 -48.61
N THR A 26 -74.58 39.96 -48.45
CA THR A 26 -75.38 40.78 -49.41
C THR A 26 -76.87 40.49 -49.73
N ALA A 27 -77.66 41.55 -49.49
CA ALA A 27 -78.80 42.11 -50.25
C ALA A 27 -80.04 41.26 -50.62
N GLY A 28 -81.17 41.68 -50.04
CA GLY A 28 -82.31 42.25 -50.78
C GLY A 28 -83.32 41.30 -51.44
N ARG A 29 -84.54 41.20 -50.87
CA ARG A 29 -85.80 41.54 -51.57
C ARG A 29 -87.03 41.34 -50.68
N THR A 30 -87.91 42.33 -50.76
CA THR A 30 -89.31 42.38 -50.32
C THR A 30 -90.20 41.33 -51.00
N VAL A 31 -91.05 40.62 -50.25
CA VAL A 31 -92.36 40.13 -50.72
C VAL A 31 -93.39 40.13 -49.57
N ARG A 32 -94.63 40.44 -49.98
CA ARG A 32 -95.87 40.76 -49.27
C ARG A 32 -96.43 39.69 -48.31
N SER A 33 -97.22 40.22 -47.38
CA SER A 33 -98.20 39.59 -46.48
C SER A 33 -99.24 38.70 -47.17
N PRO A 34 -99.87 37.77 -46.42
CA PRO A 34 -101.26 37.39 -46.63
C PRO A 34 -102.17 37.68 -45.42
N ARG A 35 -103.43 37.91 -45.76
CA ARG A 35 -104.58 38.35 -44.95
C ARG A 35 -105.04 37.35 -43.90
N GLN A 36 -105.60 37.89 -42.82
CA GLN A 36 -106.50 37.24 -41.85
C GLN A 36 -107.85 36.84 -42.49
N PRO A 37 -108.57 35.84 -41.93
CA PRO A 37 -109.99 35.67 -42.12
C PRO A 37 -110.84 36.27 -40.99
N HIS A 38 -112.03 36.71 -41.41
CA HIS A 38 -113.10 37.35 -40.66
C HIS A 38 -113.74 36.47 -39.57
N PHE A 39 -114.14 37.09 -38.46
CA PHE A 39 -115.32 36.65 -37.69
C PHE A 39 -116.28 37.83 -37.47
N SER A 40 -117.56 37.49 -37.60
CA SER A 40 -118.71 38.37 -37.84
C SER A 40 -119.27 39.00 -36.57
N ARG A 41 -119.72 40.25 -36.72
CA ARG A 41 -120.47 41.08 -35.76
C ARG A 41 -121.81 40.47 -35.33
N GLN A 42 -122.20 40.72 -34.08
CA GLN A 42 -123.55 41.18 -33.75
C GLN A 42 -123.45 42.53 -33.02
N ALA A 43 -124.39 43.42 -33.32
CA ALA A 43 -124.37 44.85 -33.00
C ALA A 43 -125.62 45.26 -32.20
N ILE A 44 -125.46 46.19 -31.24
CA ILE A 44 -126.52 47.02 -30.63
C ILE A 44 -125.88 48.44 -30.37
N PRO A 45 -126.63 49.57 -30.50
CA PRO A 45 -126.20 50.82 -31.15
C PRO A 45 -125.66 51.93 -30.19
N PRO A 46 -125.25 53.13 -30.68
CA PRO A 46 -124.19 53.95 -30.09
C PRO A 46 -124.69 54.92 -29.00
N LYS A 47 -123.80 55.25 -28.04
CA LYS A 47 -123.91 56.46 -27.20
C LYS A 47 -122.70 57.35 -27.40
N ALA A 48 -122.99 58.65 -27.45
CA ALA A 48 -122.19 59.74 -27.97
C ALA A 48 -120.80 59.90 -27.34
N LYS A 49 -119.86 60.34 -28.19
CA LYS A 49 -118.49 60.74 -27.84
C LYS A 49 -118.50 62.03 -26.99
N VAL A 50 -117.76 62.01 -25.88
CA VAL A 50 -117.27 63.21 -25.18
C VAL A 50 -115.75 63.24 -25.38
N PRO A 51 -115.14 64.34 -25.86
CA PRO A 51 -113.68 64.44 -25.94
C PRO A 51 -113.12 64.72 -24.54
N PHE A 52 -112.31 63.80 -24.01
CA PHE A 52 -111.51 64.04 -22.81
C PHE A 52 -110.35 64.99 -23.18
N PRO A 53 -110.09 66.09 -22.45
CA PRO A 53 -109.08 67.06 -22.84
C PRO A 53 -107.68 66.49 -22.58
N VAL A 54 -107.09 65.89 -23.61
CA VAL A 54 -105.69 65.47 -23.61
C VAL A 54 -104.76 66.65 -23.28
N SER A 55 -105.17 67.90 -23.56
CA SER A 55 -104.40 69.10 -23.21
C SER A 55 -104.26 69.33 -21.70
N LEU A 56 -105.30 69.11 -20.89
CA LEU A 56 -105.25 69.38 -19.43
C LEU A 56 -104.28 68.43 -18.73
N VAL A 57 -104.34 67.15 -19.09
CA VAL A 57 -103.41 66.11 -18.61
C VAL A 57 -101.98 66.40 -19.09
N LEU A 58 -101.80 66.88 -20.33
CA LEU A 58 -100.49 67.31 -20.84
C LEU A 58 -99.94 68.55 -20.13
N THR A 59 -100.75 69.55 -19.78
CA THR A 59 -100.29 70.71 -18.99
C THR A 59 -99.92 70.33 -17.56
N LEU A 60 -100.71 69.46 -16.90
CA LEU A 60 -100.39 68.97 -15.56
C LEU A 60 -99.13 68.10 -15.55
N LEU A 61 -98.94 67.24 -16.57
CA LEU A 61 -97.71 66.50 -16.79
C LEU A 61 -96.52 67.43 -17.09
N SER A 62 -96.72 68.50 -17.86
CA SER A 62 -95.66 69.47 -18.18
C SER A 62 -95.25 70.30 -16.96
N ILE A 63 -96.21 70.77 -16.16
CA ILE A 63 -95.94 71.49 -14.90
C ILE A 63 -95.27 70.56 -13.88
N SER A 64 -95.74 69.31 -13.78
CA SER A 64 -95.12 68.31 -12.91
C SER A 64 -93.70 67.96 -13.39
N ALA A 65 -93.47 67.82 -14.69
CA ALA A 65 -92.16 67.57 -15.27
C ALA A 65 -91.21 68.77 -15.07
N ILE A 66 -91.66 70.00 -15.31
CA ILE A 66 -90.87 71.22 -15.07
C ILE A 66 -90.55 71.38 -13.58
N GLY A 67 -91.53 71.11 -12.71
CA GLY A 67 -91.34 71.12 -11.25
C GLY A 67 -90.35 70.06 -10.78
N TYR A 68 -90.44 68.85 -11.31
CA TYR A 68 -89.51 67.76 -11.06
C TYR A 68 -88.08 68.09 -11.52
N LEU A 69 -87.94 68.62 -12.74
CA LEU A 69 -86.65 69.04 -13.29
C LEU A 69 -86.04 70.19 -12.50
N SER A 70 -86.82 71.22 -12.16
CA SER A 70 -86.33 72.38 -11.39
C SER A 70 -85.93 71.98 -9.96
N CYS A 71 -86.72 71.14 -9.31
CA CYS A 71 -86.41 70.62 -7.98
C CYS A 71 -85.16 69.73 -8.01
N GLY A 72 -85.06 68.83 -9.00
CA GLY A 72 -83.92 67.94 -9.17
C GLY A 72 -82.61 68.66 -9.49
N TYR A 73 -82.62 69.66 -10.38
CA TYR A 73 -81.40 70.36 -10.80
C TYR A 73 -80.92 71.43 -9.80
N PHE A 74 -81.81 72.09 -9.05
CA PHE A 74 -81.44 73.22 -8.20
C PHE A 74 -81.67 72.98 -6.70
N VAL A 75 -82.84 72.49 -6.31
CA VAL A 75 -83.21 72.34 -4.89
C VAL A 75 -82.48 71.16 -4.27
N LEU A 76 -82.50 70.00 -4.93
CA LEU A 76 -81.93 68.78 -4.38
C LEU A 76 -80.39 68.87 -4.17
N PRO A 77 -79.57 69.40 -5.10
CA PRO A 77 -78.14 69.57 -4.86
C PRO A 77 -77.82 70.52 -3.70
N TYR A 78 -78.58 71.61 -3.57
CA TYR A 78 -78.44 72.55 -2.46
C TYR A 78 -78.76 71.89 -1.10
N LEU A 79 -79.84 71.10 -1.04
CA LEU A 79 -80.23 70.37 0.17
C LEU A 79 -79.20 69.29 0.55
N ILE A 80 -78.68 68.53 -0.41
CA ILE A 80 -77.64 67.52 -0.16
C ILE A 80 -76.37 68.18 0.38
N LYS A 81 -75.94 69.31 -0.22
CA LYS A 81 -74.74 70.04 0.20
C LYS A 81 -74.86 70.64 1.61
N THR A 82 -76.04 71.12 2.00
CA THR A 82 -76.24 71.82 3.29
C THR A 82 -76.78 70.89 4.37
N LEU A 83 -78.03 70.46 4.23
CA LEU A 83 -78.74 69.63 5.20
C LEU A 83 -78.23 68.19 5.21
N GLY A 84 -77.93 67.62 4.04
CA GLY A 84 -77.39 66.27 3.91
C GLY A 84 -76.05 66.13 4.63
N ALA A 85 -75.10 67.01 4.32
CA ALA A 85 -73.80 67.04 5.00
C ALA A 85 -73.92 67.22 6.52
N GLN A 86 -74.79 68.13 6.99
CA GLN A 86 -75.04 68.33 8.43
C GLN A 86 -75.70 67.13 9.12
N ALA A 87 -76.60 66.42 8.44
CA ALA A 87 -77.28 65.26 8.99
C ALA A 87 -76.31 64.08 9.15
N ILE A 88 -75.48 63.83 8.14
CA ILE A 88 -74.47 62.75 8.20
C ILE A 88 -73.37 63.12 9.21
N ALA A 89 -72.95 64.40 9.27
CA ALA A 89 -71.97 64.88 10.26
C ALA A 89 -72.43 64.65 11.71
N ARG A 90 -73.73 64.90 12.00
CA ARG A 90 -74.33 64.61 13.31
C ARG A 90 -74.36 63.11 13.61
N GLY A 91 -74.63 62.27 12.61
CA GLY A 91 -74.64 60.81 12.77
C GLY A 91 -73.26 60.21 13.02
N LEU A 92 -72.22 60.73 12.35
CA LEU A 92 -70.84 60.25 12.47
C LEU A 92 -70.04 60.94 13.60
N GLY A 93 -70.58 62.01 14.21
CA GLY A 93 -69.87 62.79 15.23
C GLY A 93 -68.65 63.56 14.71
N ARG A 94 -68.53 63.73 13.38
CA ARG A 94 -67.39 64.36 12.69
C ARG A 94 -67.91 65.36 11.64
N PRO A 95 -67.21 66.48 11.40
CA PRO A 95 -67.61 67.42 10.37
C PRO A 95 -67.42 66.79 8.98
N ILE A 96 -68.39 66.99 8.09
CA ILE A 96 -68.35 66.51 6.71
C ILE A 96 -68.50 67.70 5.78
N THR A 97 -67.58 67.81 4.83
CA THR A 97 -67.59 68.88 3.81
C THR A 97 -67.77 68.26 2.44
N ILE A 98 -68.66 68.83 1.62
CA ILE A 98 -68.85 68.46 0.21
C ILE A 98 -68.70 69.74 -0.62
N GLY A 99 -67.71 69.77 -1.53
CA GLY A 99 -67.43 70.94 -2.36
C GLY A 99 -68.55 71.27 -3.35
N GLN A 100 -68.89 70.34 -4.23
CA GLN A 100 -69.95 70.50 -5.23
C GLN A 100 -70.85 69.26 -5.30
N VAL A 101 -72.15 69.49 -5.53
CA VAL A 101 -73.16 68.45 -5.74
C VAL A 101 -73.86 68.74 -7.05
N ASN A 102 -73.95 67.76 -7.94
CA ASN A 102 -74.72 67.82 -9.18
C ASN A 102 -75.68 66.64 -9.22
N PHE A 103 -76.94 66.86 -9.60
CA PHE A 103 -77.93 65.78 -9.79
C PHE A 103 -78.62 65.93 -11.14
N ASP A 104 -78.60 64.87 -11.94
CA ASP A 104 -79.37 64.75 -13.18
C ASP A 104 -80.66 63.99 -12.89
N PRO A 105 -81.82 64.67 -12.76
CA PRO A 105 -83.10 64.01 -12.47
C PRO A 105 -83.62 63.12 -13.59
N LEU A 106 -83.23 63.33 -14.86
CA LEU A 106 -83.69 62.47 -15.96
C LEU A 106 -82.98 61.12 -15.95
N ARG A 107 -81.71 61.10 -15.52
CA ARG A 107 -80.89 59.89 -15.40
C ARG A 107 -80.81 59.37 -13.97
N LEU A 108 -81.40 60.07 -12.99
CA LEU A 108 -81.25 59.81 -11.55
C LEU A 108 -79.76 59.68 -11.11
N LYS A 109 -78.88 60.50 -11.71
CA LYS A 109 -77.43 60.43 -11.49
C LYS A 109 -76.97 61.54 -10.55
N LEU A 110 -76.49 61.18 -9.36
CA LEU A 110 -75.89 62.06 -8.37
C LEU A 110 -74.36 62.07 -8.52
N THR A 111 -73.74 63.24 -8.50
CA THR A 111 -72.28 63.41 -8.50
C THR A 111 -71.87 64.37 -7.38
N LEU A 112 -71.02 63.90 -6.47
CA LEU A 112 -70.42 64.66 -5.37
C LEU A 112 -68.94 64.91 -5.70
N ILE A 113 -68.43 66.12 -5.48
CA ILE A 113 -67.05 66.50 -5.77
C ILE A 113 -66.43 67.11 -4.50
N ASN A 114 -65.19 66.74 -4.19
CA ASN A 114 -64.41 67.14 -3.02
C ASN A 114 -65.14 66.84 -1.69
N GLY A 115 -65.32 65.56 -1.39
CA GLY A 115 -65.87 65.10 -0.12
C GLY A 115 -64.78 64.86 0.92
N ILE A 116 -64.93 65.39 2.14
CA ILE A 116 -63.95 65.25 3.22
C ILE A 116 -64.68 64.98 4.55
N VAL A 117 -64.21 63.97 5.28
CA VAL A 117 -64.59 63.68 6.67
C VAL A 117 -63.45 64.15 7.58
N GLY A 118 -63.72 65.15 8.42
CA GLY A 118 -62.71 65.78 9.28
C GLY A 118 -62.49 65.07 10.64
N PRO A 119 -61.64 65.66 11.49
CA PRO A 119 -61.31 65.13 12.82
C PRO A 119 -62.49 65.18 13.80
N LEU A 120 -62.40 64.44 14.91
CA LEU A 120 -63.44 64.36 15.91
C LEU A 120 -63.56 65.69 16.68
N LEU A 121 -64.75 66.31 16.65
CA LEU A 121 -65.00 67.60 17.31
C LEU A 121 -64.78 67.54 18.83
N SER A 122 -64.90 66.36 19.44
CA SER A 122 -64.79 66.13 20.88
C SER A 122 -63.36 65.88 21.38
N ALA A 123 -62.36 65.76 20.49
CA ALA A 123 -60.99 65.39 20.86
C ALA A 123 -59.97 66.44 20.37
N PRO A 124 -59.49 67.35 21.24
CA PRO A 124 -58.55 68.43 20.87
C PRO A 124 -57.20 67.95 20.32
N ASN A 125 -56.84 66.69 20.57
CA ASN A 125 -55.58 66.06 20.13
C ASN A 125 -55.74 65.21 18.85
N ASP A 126 -56.92 65.16 18.23
CA ASP A 126 -57.13 64.46 16.95
C ASP A 126 -56.46 65.24 15.81
N LYS A 127 -55.17 65.00 15.57
CA LYS A 127 -54.34 65.65 14.54
C LYS A 127 -54.47 64.99 13.16
N VAL A 128 -55.41 64.07 12.96
CA VAL A 128 -55.55 63.30 11.73
C VAL A 128 -56.40 64.05 10.70
N ASP A 129 -55.74 64.71 9.74
CA ASP A 129 -56.39 65.37 8.59
C ASP A 129 -56.12 64.61 7.28
N PRO A 130 -57.14 64.28 6.46
CA PRO A 130 -58.50 63.83 6.78
C PRO A 130 -58.58 62.30 7.01
N ILE A 131 -59.60 61.80 7.74
CA ILE A 131 -59.77 60.34 7.95
C ILE A 131 -60.29 59.61 6.71
N LEU A 132 -61.19 60.25 5.97
CA LEU A 132 -61.72 59.79 4.70
C LEU A 132 -61.94 61.00 3.79
N SER A 133 -61.49 60.94 2.55
CA SER A 133 -61.81 61.96 1.53
C SER A 133 -61.92 61.35 0.14
N PHE A 134 -62.53 62.06 -0.80
CA PHE A 134 -62.62 61.65 -2.21
C PHE A 134 -62.71 62.86 -3.13
N SER A 135 -62.14 62.74 -4.34
CA SER A 135 -62.22 63.79 -5.37
C SER A 135 -63.59 63.83 -6.03
N LYS A 136 -64.13 62.67 -6.42
CA LYS A 136 -65.44 62.56 -7.05
C LYS A 136 -66.14 61.26 -6.66
N MET A 137 -67.42 61.33 -6.34
CA MET A 137 -68.29 60.16 -6.11
C MET A 137 -69.53 60.28 -6.99
N THR A 138 -69.84 59.21 -7.72
CA THR A 138 -70.98 59.15 -8.63
C THR A 138 -71.90 58.02 -8.21
N ILE A 139 -73.20 58.29 -8.10
CA ILE A 139 -74.24 57.31 -7.77
C ILE A 139 -75.31 57.42 -8.85
N ASN A 140 -75.50 56.36 -9.65
CA ASN A 140 -76.49 56.31 -10.72
C ASN A 140 -77.62 55.35 -10.35
N LEU A 141 -78.80 55.86 -10.01
CA LEU A 141 -79.93 55.05 -9.58
C LEU A 141 -80.82 54.65 -10.77
N GLU A 142 -81.36 53.45 -10.76
CA GLU A 142 -82.24 52.99 -11.82
C GLU A 142 -83.71 53.29 -11.49
N THR A 143 -84.48 53.77 -12.48
CA THR A 143 -85.93 54.00 -12.32
C THR A 143 -86.70 52.70 -12.01
N SER A 144 -86.14 51.55 -12.42
CA SER A 144 -86.63 50.20 -12.12
C SER A 144 -86.77 49.93 -10.61
N SER A 145 -86.00 50.64 -9.77
CA SER A 145 -86.02 50.56 -8.30
C SER A 145 -87.44 50.69 -7.71
N LEU A 146 -88.27 51.55 -8.32
CA LEU A 146 -89.65 51.77 -7.89
C LEU A 146 -90.55 50.56 -8.16
N PHE A 147 -90.32 49.84 -9.25
CA PHE A 147 -91.08 48.64 -9.64
C PHE A 147 -90.61 47.41 -8.85
N HIS A 148 -89.31 47.27 -8.60
CA HIS A 148 -88.74 46.17 -7.82
C HIS A 148 -88.87 46.34 -6.30
N ARG A 149 -89.32 47.52 -5.82
CA ARG A 149 -89.38 47.89 -4.40
C ARG A 149 -88.04 47.64 -3.70
N ALA A 150 -86.94 47.89 -4.41
CA ALA A 150 -85.56 47.66 -4.00
C ALA A 150 -84.70 48.83 -4.50
N ILE A 151 -83.59 49.13 -3.82
CA ILE A 151 -82.64 50.14 -4.29
C ILE A 151 -81.75 49.49 -5.35
N ILE A 152 -81.94 49.86 -6.62
CA ILE A 152 -81.10 49.40 -7.72
C ILE A 152 -80.21 50.55 -8.17
N CYS A 153 -78.91 50.39 -7.93
CA CYS A 153 -77.88 51.32 -8.37
C CYS A 153 -77.18 50.71 -9.58
N GLN A 154 -77.17 51.41 -10.71
CA GLN A 154 -76.53 50.97 -11.96
C GLN A 154 -75.00 51.17 -11.92
N GLU A 155 -74.54 52.21 -11.23
CA GLU A 155 -73.13 52.59 -11.15
C GLU A 155 -72.86 53.28 -9.80
N LEU A 156 -71.85 52.81 -9.07
CA LEU A 156 -71.30 53.49 -7.90
C LEU A 156 -69.79 53.67 -8.11
N SER A 157 -69.36 54.85 -8.54
CA SER A 157 -67.94 55.12 -8.79
C SER A 157 -67.36 56.14 -7.80
N ILE A 158 -66.20 55.85 -7.21
CA ILE A 158 -65.47 56.74 -6.30
C ILE A 158 -64.04 56.91 -6.83
N ASP A 159 -63.66 58.14 -7.16
CA ASP A 159 -62.37 58.51 -7.70
C ASP A 159 -61.51 59.25 -6.67
N GLN A 160 -60.24 58.85 -6.59
CA GLN A 160 -59.24 59.29 -5.62
C GLN A 160 -59.72 59.26 -4.15
N PRO A 161 -60.28 58.13 -3.66
CA PRO A 161 -60.60 58.02 -2.25
C PRO A 161 -59.33 57.85 -1.40
N PHE A 162 -59.17 58.68 -0.37
CA PHE A 162 -58.12 58.57 0.62
C PHE A 162 -58.69 58.10 1.95
N PHE A 163 -58.06 57.11 2.59
CA PHE A 163 -58.41 56.63 3.92
C PHE A 163 -57.17 56.59 4.81
N HIS A 164 -57.24 57.22 5.99
CA HIS A 164 -56.15 57.19 6.96
C HIS A 164 -56.59 56.43 8.21
N LEU A 165 -56.05 55.21 8.37
CA LEU A 165 -56.30 54.33 9.50
C LEU A 165 -55.13 54.37 10.47
N VAL A 166 -55.37 54.77 11.71
CA VAL A 166 -54.37 54.82 12.79
C VAL A 166 -54.81 53.90 13.91
N GLN A 167 -53.96 52.93 14.25
CA GLN A 167 -54.14 52.04 15.41
C GLN A 167 -53.43 52.65 16.63
N GLY A 168 -54.24 53.04 17.62
CA GLY A 168 -53.80 53.62 18.87
C GLY A 168 -53.11 52.62 19.80
N ILE A 169 -52.50 53.13 20.87
CA ILE A 169 -51.82 52.34 21.91
C ILE A 169 -52.81 51.44 22.67
N ASP A 170 -54.09 51.83 22.70
CA ASP A 170 -55.21 51.08 23.28
C ASP A 170 -55.79 50.02 22.34
N ASN A 171 -55.10 49.75 21.22
CA ASN A 171 -55.51 48.81 20.17
C ASN A 171 -56.83 49.19 19.47
N LYS A 172 -57.30 50.44 19.62
CA LYS A 172 -58.47 50.98 18.91
C LYS A 172 -58.05 51.78 17.69
N TYR A 173 -58.94 51.87 16.71
CA TYR A 173 -58.70 52.61 15.47
C TYR A 173 -59.35 53.99 15.53
N ASN A 174 -58.73 54.99 14.90
CA ASN A 174 -59.34 56.31 14.68
C ASN A 174 -60.70 56.20 13.94
N ALA A 175 -60.84 55.19 13.08
CA ALA A 175 -62.06 54.87 12.34
C ALA A 175 -63.15 54.18 13.16
N SER A 176 -62.88 53.72 14.39
CA SER A 176 -63.91 53.07 15.24
C SER A 176 -65.10 53.98 15.53
N SER A 177 -64.92 55.30 15.44
CA SER A 177 -65.98 56.32 15.56
C SER A 177 -66.91 56.44 14.34
N LEU A 178 -66.52 55.90 13.18
CA LEU A 178 -67.35 55.93 11.96
C LEU A 178 -68.49 54.91 11.99
N VAL A 179 -68.47 53.97 12.95
CA VAL A 179 -69.54 53.01 13.19
C VAL A 179 -70.44 53.56 14.30
N PRO A 180 -71.69 53.93 14.00
CA PRO A 180 -72.60 54.46 15.01
C PRO A 180 -72.88 53.39 16.08
N PRO A 181 -72.78 53.72 17.39
CA PRO A 181 -73.26 52.82 18.44
C PRO A 181 -74.75 52.56 18.24
N THR A 182 -75.16 51.34 18.55
CA THR A 182 -76.48 50.74 18.36
C THR A 182 -77.62 51.77 18.46
N ALA A 183 -78.44 51.81 17.40
CA ALA A 183 -79.48 52.80 17.15
C ALA A 183 -80.28 53.22 18.40
N THR A 184 -79.97 54.39 18.94
CA THR A 184 -80.77 55.04 19.99
C THR A 184 -81.74 56.04 19.35
N GLU A 185 -83.00 55.57 19.25
CA GLU A 185 -84.32 56.15 18.94
C GLU A 185 -84.58 57.49 18.20
N ASN A 186 -83.64 58.41 17.95
CA ASN A 186 -84.03 59.77 17.52
C ASN A 186 -83.90 60.15 16.03
N HIS A 187 -83.65 59.21 15.11
CA HIS A 187 -83.52 59.52 13.67
C HIS A 187 -84.46 58.72 12.76
N ARG A 188 -85.78 58.80 13.02
CA ARG A 188 -86.84 58.04 12.30
C ARG A 188 -86.72 58.00 10.76
N LEU A 189 -86.31 59.09 10.10
CA LEU A 189 -86.22 59.14 8.63
C LEU A 189 -84.97 58.42 8.07
N LEU A 190 -83.79 58.65 8.66
CA LEU A 190 -82.55 57.96 8.28
C LEU A 190 -82.61 56.48 8.65
N THR A 191 -83.12 56.14 9.83
CA THR A 191 -83.31 54.74 10.25
C THR A 191 -84.32 54.03 9.35
N TRP A 192 -85.39 54.70 8.90
CA TRP A 192 -86.36 54.15 7.93
C TRP A 192 -85.75 53.96 6.52
N LEU A 193 -84.95 54.92 6.03
CA LEU A 193 -84.23 54.79 4.75
C LEU A 193 -83.19 53.66 4.80
N ILE A 194 -82.41 53.59 5.87
CA ILE A 194 -81.34 52.59 6.05
C ILE A 194 -81.92 51.19 6.28
N SER A 195 -82.99 51.03 7.07
CA SER A 195 -83.63 49.72 7.28
C SER A 195 -84.30 49.16 6.03
N ARG A 196 -84.88 50.01 5.17
CA ARG A 196 -85.49 49.59 3.90
C ARG A 196 -84.45 49.34 2.81
N ALA A 197 -83.39 50.17 2.78
CA ALA A 197 -82.20 49.96 1.94
C ALA A 197 -81.47 48.66 2.30
N ALA A 198 -81.36 48.33 3.59
CA ALA A 198 -80.67 47.13 4.07
C ALA A 198 -81.40 45.82 3.76
N GLN A 199 -82.72 45.86 3.51
CA GLN A 199 -83.51 44.65 3.25
C GLN A 199 -83.50 44.19 1.80
N ARG A 200 -83.45 45.10 0.81
CA ARG A 200 -83.49 44.77 -0.63
C ARG A 200 -82.74 45.80 -1.48
N TYR A 201 -81.58 45.42 -2.01
CA TYR A 201 -80.73 46.25 -2.85
C TYR A 201 -79.93 45.43 -3.88
N SER A 202 -79.57 46.09 -4.98
CA SER A 202 -78.59 45.63 -5.97
C SER A 202 -77.75 46.84 -6.37
N ILE A 203 -76.46 46.82 -6.05
CA ILE A 203 -75.51 47.88 -6.43
C ILE A 203 -74.56 47.30 -7.46
N ASN A 204 -74.65 47.81 -8.68
CA ASN A 204 -73.92 47.32 -9.83
C ASN A 204 -72.79 48.28 -10.22
N ASN A 205 -71.77 47.73 -10.89
CA ASN A 205 -70.61 48.46 -11.39
C ASN A 205 -70.00 49.37 -10.31
N ILE A 206 -69.62 48.77 -9.18
CA ILE A 206 -68.91 49.50 -8.11
C ILE A 206 -67.47 49.64 -8.54
N GLU A 207 -67.02 50.87 -8.71
CA GLU A 207 -65.66 51.17 -9.18
C GLU A 207 -65.00 52.16 -8.22
N LEU A 208 -63.83 51.80 -7.73
CA LEU A 208 -63.00 52.62 -6.86
C LEU A 208 -61.68 52.79 -7.60
N THR A 209 -61.28 54.02 -7.92
CA THR A 209 -60.08 54.28 -8.75
C THR A 209 -59.12 55.24 -8.07
N ARG A 210 -57.81 54.98 -8.25
CA ARG A 210 -56.72 55.85 -7.77
C ARG A 210 -56.79 56.14 -6.26
N GLY A 211 -57.25 55.18 -5.47
CA GLY A 211 -57.35 55.34 -4.02
C GLY A 211 -56.00 55.26 -3.29
N GLU A 212 -55.95 55.83 -2.10
CA GLU A 212 -54.80 55.71 -1.18
C GLU A 212 -55.30 55.32 0.21
N ILE A 213 -54.67 54.30 0.81
CA ILE A 213 -54.91 53.91 2.21
C ILE A 213 -53.59 54.05 2.97
N ARG A 214 -53.58 54.88 4.01
CA ARG A 214 -52.47 54.98 4.95
C ARG A 214 -52.83 54.26 6.22
N TYR A 215 -52.01 53.31 6.63
CA TYR A 215 -52.18 52.55 7.86
C TYR A 215 -50.98 52.76 8.78
N GLU A 216 -51.21 53.27 9.99
CA GLU A 216 -50.15 53.55 10.97
C GLU A 216 -50.43 52.82 12.29
N VAL A 217 -49.43 52.12 12.82
CA VAL A 217 -49.52 51.39 14.09
C VAL A 217 -48.61 52.05 15.12
N LEU A 218 -49.20 52.74 16.09
CA LEU A 218 -48.44 53.52 17.08
C LEU A 218 -47.64 52.65 18.08
N THR A 219 -48.03 51.40 18.30
CA THR A 219 -47.33 50.48 19.22
C THR A 219 -46.01 49.94 18.68
N THR A 220 -45.94 49.72 17.36
CA THR A 220 -44.76 49.16 16.68
C THR A 220 -43.99 50.19 15.88
N ASN A 221 -44.50 51.43 15.80
CA ASN A 221 -44.00 52.50 14.93
C ASN A 221 -43.85 52.05 13.46
N LYS A 222 -44.71 51.10 13.02
CA LYS A 222 -44.75 50.60 11.64
C LYS A 222 -45.87 51.30 10.87
N SER A 223 -45.62 51.67 9.62
CA SER A 223 -46.60 52.26 8.71
C SER A 223 -46.68 51.48 7.40
N HIS A 224 -47.88 51.24 6.91
CA HIS A 224 -48.14 50.67 5.59
C HIS A 224 -48.88 51.68 4.71
N ARG A 225 -48.44 51.84 3.47
CA ARG A 225 -49.08 52.73 2.49
C ARG A 225 -49.55 51.91 1.30
N LEU A 226 -50.84 51.98 1.00
CA LEU A 226 -51.44 51.40 -0.19
C LEU A 226 -51.75 52.54 -1.15
N GLU A 227 -51.12 52.55 -2.30
CA GLU A 227 -51.29 53.57 -3.34
C GLU A 227 -51.95 52.96 -4.58
N GLU A 228 -52.52 53.80 -5.44
CA GLU A 228 -53.15 53.39 -6.70
C GLU A 228 -54.25 52.32 -6.54
N VAL A 229 -54.95 52.33 -5.40
CA VAL A 229 -55.99 51.34 -5.07
C VAL A 229 -57.11 51.43 -6.10
N THR A 230 -57.29 50.35 -6.85
CA THR A 230 -58.36 50.16 -7.80
C THR A 230 -59.18 48.94 -7.41
N LEU A 231 -60.48 49.09 -7.20
CA LEU A 231 -61.41 48.02 -6.84
C LEU A 231 -62.62 48.07 -7.77
N THR A 232 -62.85 46.99 -8.52
CA THR A 232 -64.04 46.84 -9.35
C THR A 232 -64.86 45.65 -8.84
N LEU A 233 -66.07 45.92 -8.36
CA LEU A 233 -67.04 44.89 -7.98
C LEU A 233 -68.23 44.94 -8.95
N PRO A 234 -68.47 43.89 -9.76
CA PRO A 234 -69.53 43.92 -10.77
C PRO A 234 -70.93 44.11 -10.17
N ALA A 235 -71.24 43.47 -9.05
CA ALA A 235 -72.46 43.71 -8.30
C ALA A 235 -72.34 43.27 -6.83
N ILE A 236 -73.03 43.97 -5.94
CA ILE A 236 -73.39 43.50 -4.59
C ILE A 236 -74.91 43.53 -4.50
N GLU A 237 -75.53 42.37 -4.35
CA GLU A 237 -76.99 42.25 -4.31
C GLU A 237 -77.46 41.27 -3.24
N ASN A 238 -78.62 41.56 -2.65
CA ASN A 238 -79.37 40.62 -1.81
C ASN A 238 -80.75 40.30 -2.42
N ILE A 239 -80.92 40.60 -3.70
CA ILE A 239 -82.05 40.25 -4.55
C ILE A 239 -81.50 39.51 -5.79
N ASN A 240 -82.30 38.62 -6.38
CA ASN A 240 -81.92 37.91 -7.61
C ASN A 240 -82.10 38.83 -8.83
N TYR A 241 -81.23 39.83 -8.97
CA TYR A 241 -81.29 40.78 -10.08
C TYR A 241 -80.41 40.34 -11.25
N HIS A 242 -79.25 39.70 -10.97
CA HIS A 242 -78.39 39.10 -12.00
C HIS A 242 -78.24 37.59 -11.82
N SER A 243 -77.99 36.88 -12.94
CA SER A 243 -77.57 35.48 -12.94
C SER A 243 -76.21 35.35 -13.63
N GLY A 244 -75.28 34.59 -13.04
CA GLY A 244 -73.94 34.40 -13.60
C GLY A 244 -72.83 34.37 -12.55
N THR A 245 -71.60 34.58 -12.99
CA THR A 245 -70.39 34.60 -12.16
C THR A 245 -69.89 36.03 -11.98
N LEU A 246 -69.70 36.46 -10.73
CA LEU A 246 -69.07 37.74 -10.42
C LEU A 246 -67.56 37.62 -10.57
N GLN A 247 -66.95 38.61 -11.22
CA GLN A 247 -65.51 38.72 -11.39
C GLN A 247 -64.96 39.99 -10.71
N PRO A 248 -64.85 40.03 -9.37
CA PRO A 248 -64.26 41.17 -8.69
C PRO A 248 -62.78 41.30 -9.04
N GLN A 249 -62.29 42.53 -9.16
CA GLN A 249 -60.86 42.80 -9.36
C GLN A 249 -60.40 43.86 -8.36
N PHE A 250 -59.20 43.68 -7.84
CA PHE A 250 -58.53 44.61 -6.96
C PHE A 250 -57.07 44.75 -7.41
N SER A 251 -56.54 45.96 -7.43
CA SER A 251 -55.11 46.20 -7.60
C SER A 251 -54.66 47.38 -6.75
N ALA A 252 -53.43 47.34 -6.27
CA ALA A 252 -52.83 48.41 -5.47
C ALA A 252 -51.29 48.28 -5.48
N ARG A 253 -50.61 49.26 -4.91
CA ARG A 253 -49.19 49.19 -4.53
C ARG A 253 -49.06 49.26 -3.02
N ILE A 254 -48.75 48.15 -2.36
CA ILE A 254 -48.57 48.07 -0.91
C ILE A 254 -47.08 48.29 -0.61
N ASN A 255 -46.72 49.37 0.07
CA ASN A 255 -45.33 49.72 0.38
C ASN A 255 -44.41 49.72 -0.86
N GLY A 256 -44.96 50.09 -2.02
CA GLY A 256 -44.25 50.07 -3.31
C GLY A 256 -44.38 48.77 -4.10
N THR A 257 -44.78 47.65 -3.48
CA THR A 257 -44.99 46.32 -4.08
C THR A 257 -46.35 46.24 -4.77
N PRO A 258 -46.42 46.02 -6.11
CA PRO A 258 -47.68 45.86 -6.80
C PRO A 258 -48.39 44.56 -6.40
N ILE A 259 -49.68 44.65 -6.12
CA ILE A 259 -50.59 43.54 -5.85
C ILE A 259 -51.77 43.63 -6.83
N ALA A 260 -52.15 42.49 -7.39
CA ALA A 260 -53.38 42.32 -8.16
C ALA A 260 -54.13 41.09 -7.67
N MET A 261 -55.44 41.22 -7.49
CA MET A 261 -56.33 40.14 -7.09
C MET A 261 -57.53 40.09 -8.03
N THR A 262 -57.87 38.92 -8.53
CA THR A 262 -59.07 38.69 -9.36
C THR A 262 -59.85 37.52 -8.80
N GLY A 263 -61.12 37.73 -8.51
CA GLY A 263 -62.02 36.67 -8.02
C GLY A 263 -62.94 36.15 -9.11
N GLN A 264 -63.48 34.96 -8.88
CA GLN A 264 -64.62 34.38 -9.59
C GLN A 264 -65.51 33.72 -8.55
N THR A 265 -66.77 34.16 -8.44
CA THR A 265 -67.74 33.57 -7.52
C THR A 265 -69.12 33.48 -8.17
N PRO A 266 -69.80 32.32 -8.14
CA PRO A 266 -71.13 32.17 -8.68
C PRO A 266 -72.15 32.91 -7.79
N LEU A 267 -73.06 33.66 -8.41
CA LEU A 267 -74.23 34.21 -7.73
C LEU A 267 -75.25 33.08 -7.50
N SER A 268 -75.27 32.48 -6.31
CA SER A 268 -76.27 31.49 -5.91
C SER A 268 -76.80 31.75 -4.49
N PRO A 269 -78.10 32.01 -4.31
CA PRO A 269 -78.70 32.20 -2.98
C PRO A 269 -78.93 30.89 -2.19
N GLN A 270 -78.85 29.71 -2.81
CA GLN A 270 -79.29 28.44 -2.21
C GLN A 270 -78.42 27.21 -2.54
N GLY A 271 -77.09 27.36 -2.64
CA GLY A 271 -76.18 26.23 -2.79
C GLY A 271 -74.78 26.52 -2.23
N PRO A 272 -73.93 25.49 -2.06
CA PRO A 272 -72.54 25.71 -1.67
C PRO A 272 -71.84 26.57 -2.73
N THR A 273 -71.24 27.67 -2.30
CA THR A 273 -70.52 28.59 -3.18
C THR A 273 -69.08 28.11 -3.35
N THR A 274 -68.70 27.79 -4.58
CA THR A 274 -67.29 27.60 -4.95
C THR A 274 -66.75 28.93 -5.42
N SER A 275 -65.76 29.48 -4.73
CA SER A 275 -65.14 30.77 -5.11
C SER A 275 -63.67 30.58 -5.39
N ARG A 276 -63.14 31.23 -6.41
CA ARG A 276 -61.70 31.28 -6.71
C ARG A 276 -61.23 32.72 -6.60
N MET A 277 -60.07 32.93 -5.99
CA MET A 277 -59.40 34.22 -5.94
C MET A 277 -57.94 34.04 -6.35
N SER A 278 -57.57 34.56 -7.51
CA SER A 278 -56.18 34.64 -7.94
C SER A 278 -55.55 35.91 -7.34
N LEU A 279 -54.36 35.77 -6.77
CA LEU A 279 -53.54 36.79 -6.13
C LEU A 279 -52.17 36.77 -6.80
N LYS A 280 -51.77 37.90 -7.37
CA LYS A 280 -50.44 38.13 -7.92
C LYS A 280 -49.77 39.26 -7.17
N MET A 281 -48.55 39.02 -6.68
CA MET A 281 -47.74 40.02 -5.99
C MET A 281 -46.30 39.89 -6.47
N ALA A 282 -45.67 40.99 -6.86
CA ALA A 282 -44.30 40.98 -7.40
C ALA A 282 -43.37 41.86 -6.56
N ASN A 283 -42.12 41.43 -6.36
CA ASN A 283 -41.11 42.11 -5.55
C ASN A 283 -41.51 42.29 -4.08
N LEU A 284 -42.04 41.24 -3.44
CA LEU A 284 -42.28 41.22 -2.01
C LEU A 284 -40.96 41.14 -1.25
N ASP A 285 -40.63 42.15 -0.44
CA ASP A 285 -39.44 42.14 0.41
C ASP A 285 -39.63 41.23 1.63
N LEU A 286 -38.90 40.10 1.70
CA LEU A 286 -39.06 39.11 2.76
C LEU A 286 -38.60 39.63 4.14
N GLU A 287 -37.67 40.57 4.19
CA GLU A 287 -37.16 41.12 5.45
C GLU A 287 -38.26 41.91 6.20
N THR A 288 -39.06 42.69 5.46
CA THR A 288 -40.20 43.46 5.99
C THR A 288 -41.27 42.56 6.63
N TYR A 289 -41.47 41.34 6.11
CA TYR A 289 -42.56 40.44 6.52
C TYR A 289 -42.12 39.26 7.40
N LYS A 290 -40.85 39.21 7.82
CA LYS A 290 -40.29 38.10 8.62
C LYS A 290 -41.09 37.75 9.88
N ASP A 291 -41.65 38.77 10.56
CA ASP A 291 -42.40 38.63 11.81
C ASP A 291 -43.77 37.96 11.60
N HIS A 292 -44.23 37.87 10.35
CA HIS A 292 -45.51 37.25 9.96
C HIS A 292 -45.36 35.82 9.42
N LEU A 293 -44.13 35.32 9.31
CA LEU A 293 -43.87 33.96 8.86
C LEU A 293 -44.02 32.95 10.01
N PRO A 294 -44.31 31.67 9.72
CA PRO A 294 -44.43 30.63 10.73
C PRO A 294 -43.14 30.49 11.56
N PRO A 295 -43.19 30.54 12.90
CA PRO A 295 -42.01 30.45 13.76
C PRO A 295 -41.23 29.13 13.63
N GLN A 296 -41.88 28.08 13.09
CA GLN A 296 -41.28 26.77 12.84
C GLN A 296 -40.14 26.81 11.81
N LEU A 297 -40.05 27.86 10.98
CA LEU A 297 -38.95 28.01 10.02
C LEU A 297 -37.60 28.25 10.71
N GLY A 298 -37.58 28.70 11.97
CA GLY A 298 -36.35 28.81 12.77
C GLY A 298 -35.27 29.74 12.20
N LEU A 299 -35.64 30.62 11.25
CA LEU A 299 -34.74 31.55 10.59
C LEU A 299 -34.49 32.77 11.50
N GLN A 300 -33.25 32.96 11.92
CA GLN A 300 -32.81 34.12 12.70
C GLN A 300 -32.66 35.35 11.80
N THR A 301 -32.15 35.15 10.59
CA THR A 301 -32.09 36.18 9.54
C THR A 301 -32.86 35.71 8.32
N LEU A 302 -33.59 36.62 7.68
CA LEU A 302 -34.32 36.40 6.45
C LEU A 302 -34.24 37.64 5.57
N LYS A 303 -33.62 37.51 4.39
CA LYS A 303 -33.51 38.55 3.38
C LYS A 303 -33.85 38.00 2.00
N GLY A 304 -34.21 38.88 1.08
CA GLY A 304 -34.48 38.55 -0.32
C GLY A 304 -35.85 39.02 -0.77
N GLN A 305 -36.18 38.72 -2.03
CA GLN A 305 -37.46 39.08 -2.63
C GLN A 305 -38.25 37.83 -3.03
N ALA A 306 -39.57 37.96 -3.07
CA ALA A 306 -40.46 36.93 -3.56
C ALA A 306 -41.50 37.49 -4.54
N ASP A 307 -41.86 36.71 -5.55
CA ASP A 307 -43.08 36.88 -6.34
C ASP A 307 -44.05 35.76 -5.97
N LEU A 308 -45.33 36.10 -5.80
CA LEU A 308 -46.41 35.20 -5.44
C LEU A 308 -47.42 35.16 -6.59
N ASP A 309 -47.75 33.97 -7.08
CA ASP A 309 -48.87 33.71 -8.00
C ASP A 309 -49.74 32.60 -7.39
N LEU A 310 -50.79 33.00 -6.68
CA LEU A 310 -51.57 32.13 -5.81
C LEU A 310 -53.06 32.14 -6.18
N ASP A 311 -53.69 30.98 -6.18
CA ASP A 311 -55.13 30.78 -6.29
C ASP A 311 -55.69 30.27 -4.95
N VAL A 312 -56.54 31.07 -4.33
CA VAL A 312 -57.32 30.69 -3.16
C VAL A 312 -58.66 30.13 -3.63
N LEU A 313 -58.85 28.84 -3.47
CA LEU A 313 -60.11 28.14 -3.71
C LEU A 313 -60.89 28.03 -2.40
N TYR A 314 -62.16 28.42 -2.44
CA TYR A 314 -63.11 28.22 -1.37
C TYR A 314 -64.21 27.27 -1.84
N ASP A 315 -64.53 26.24 -1.04
CA ASP A 315 -65.66 25.35 -1.29
C ASP A 315 -66.45 25.13 0.00
N GLY A 316 -67.63 25.76 0.07
CA GLY A 316 -68.51 25.67 1.24
C GLY A 316 -69.10 24.28 1.51
N SER A 317 -69.00 23.33 0.57
CA SER A 317 -69.53 21.96 0.72
C SER A 317 -68.56 20.99 1.40
N GLN A 318 -67.27 21.31 1.43
CA GLN A 318 -66.20 20.45 1.94
C GLN A 318 -65.87 20.74 3.40
N SER A 319 -65.25 19.77 4.09
CA SER A 319 -64.66 20.00 5.43
C SER A 319 -63.44 20.91 5.34
N GLU A 320 -62.59 20.73 4.33
CA GLU A 320 -61.51 21.64 3.95
C GLU A 320 -62.06 22.75 3.06
N LYS A 321 -62.54 23.81 3.70
CA LYS A 321 -63.24 24.90 3.00
C LYS A 321 -62.33 25.82 2.20
N ILE A 322 -61.02 25.84 2.47
CA ILE A 322 -60.06 26.74 1.82
C ILE A 322 -58.88 25.92 1.34
N ARG A 323 -58.44 26.13 0.11
CA ARG A 323 -57.18 25.60 -0.42
C ARG A 323 -56.46 26.69 -1.19
N VAL A 324 -55.21 26.93 -0.86
CA VAL A 324 -54.33 27.84 -1.59
C VAL A 324 -53.46 27.00 -2.51
N LEU A 325 -53.43 27.31 -3.80
CA LEU A 325 -52.57 26.65 -4.79
C LEU A 325 -51.72 27.71 -5.46
N GLY A 326 -50.53 27.38 -5.93
CA GLY A 326 -49.78 28.32 -6.75
C GLY A 326 -48.28 28.18 -6.62
N GLU A 327 -47.60 29.26 -6.96
CA GLU A 327 -46.15 29.34 -7.06
C GLU A 327 -45.60 30.54 -6.29
N ILE A 328 -44.47 30.31 -5.62
CA ILE A 328 -43.63 31.31 -4.97
C ILE A 328 -42.27 31.30 -5.68
N SER A 329 -41.91 32.39 -6.33
CA SER A 329 -40.60 32.58 -6.93
C SER A 329 -39.73 33.46 -6.02
N LEU A 330 -38.61 32.94 -5.54
CA LEU A 330 -37.65 33.61 -4.67
C LEU A 330 -36.50 34.21 -5.50
N ARG A 331 -35.99 35.37 -5.09
CA ARG A 331 -34.78 36.02 -5.62
C ARG A 331 -33.88 36.48 -4.50
N SER A 332 -32.58 36.19 -4.61
CA SER A 332 -31.54 36.60 -3.68
C SER A 332 -31.89 36.28 -2.22
N PHE A 333 -32.44 35.09 -1.99
CA PHE A 333 -32.85 34.63 -0.67
C PHE A 333 -31.62 34.39 0.20
N GLN A 334 -31.66 34.87 1.44
CA GLN A 334 -30.66 34.57 2.46
C GLN A 334 -31.35 34.23 3.77
N GLY A 335 -31.05 33.05 4.30
CA GLY A 335 -31.59 32.56 5.56
C GLY A 335 -30.48 32.01 6.45
N GLU A 336 -30.54 32.29 7.74
CA GLU A 336 -29.57 31.79 8.72
C GLU A 336 -30.29 31.15 9.91
N ASN A 337 -29.78 29.99 10.32
CA ASN A 337 -30.21 29.28 11.52
C ASN A 337 -28.98 28.67 12.24
N PRO A 338 -29.13 28.02 13.41
CA PRO A 338 -28.01 27.38 14.10
C PRO A 338 -27.30 26.25 13.32
N GLN A 339 -27.85 25.80 12.19
CA GLN A 339 -27.27 24.76 11.33
C GLN A 339 -26.44 25.34 10.17
N GLY A 340 -26.48 26.65 9.94
CA GLY A 340 -25.65 27.35 8.95
C GLY A 340 -26.40 28.47 8.22
N LYS A 341 -25.71 29.07 7.26
CA LYS A 341 -26.25 30.14 6.41
C LYS A 341 -26.51 29.61 5.01
N LEU A 342 -27.74 29.75 4.53
CA LEU A 342 -28.17 29.38 3.19
C LEU A 342 -28.44 30.63 2.36
N THR A 343 -27.83 30.71 1.18
CA THR A 343 -28.14 31.74 0.19
C THR A 343 -28.59 31.08 -1.11
N ILE A 344 -29.56 31.68 -1.79
CA ILE A 344 -30.15 31.13 -3.02
C ILE A 344 -30.37 32.29 -3.99
N ASP A 345 -29.78 32.22 -5.17
CA ASP A 345 -29.91 33.28 -6.19
C ASP A 345 -31.35 33.36 -6.71
N SER A 346 -31.91 32.21 -7.06
CA SER A 346 -33.31 32.11 -7.43
C SER A 346 -33.88 30.75 -7.04
N GLY A 347 -35.10 30.75 -6.52
CA GLY A 347 -35.83 29.53 -6.20
C GLY A 347 -37.26 29.61 -6.68
N ARG A 348 -37.90 28.47 -6.89
CA ARG A 348 -39.32 28.39 -7.19
C ARG A 348 -39.94 27.23 -6.43
N ILE A 349 -41.01 27.52 -5.69
CA ILE A 349 -41.77 26.58 -4.88
C ILE A 349 -43.19 26.58 -5.45
N SER A 350 -43.65 25.45 -5.96
CA SER A 350 -45.03 25.27 -6.42
C SER A 350 -45.72 24.21 -5.59
N GLY A 351 -47.01 24.39 -5.31
CA GLY A 351 -47.73 23.45 -4.46
C GLY A 351 -49.12 23.90 -4.06
N TRP A 352 -49.65 23.25 -3.03
CA TRP A 352 -50.90 23.61 -2.39
C TRP A 352 -50.82 23.56 -0.86
N PHE A 353 -51.61 24.41 -0.22
CA PHE A 353 -51.73 24.54 1.22
C PHE A 353 -53.20 24.54 1.62
N ALA A 354 -53.53 23.69 2.59
CA ALA A 354 -54.86 23.49 3.14
C ALA A 354 -54.84 24.00 4.60
N PRO A 355 -55.15 25.28 4.84
CA PRO A 355 -54.97 25.92 6.15
C PRO A 355 -55.84 25.33 7.27
N VAL A 356 -56.98 24.71 6.95
CA VAL A 356 -57.89 24.18 7.97
C VAL A 356 -57.34 22.88 8.54
N SER A 357 -56.90 21.96 7.68
CA SER A 357 -56.22 20.73 8.06
C SER A 357 -54.74 20.90 8.36
N LYS A 358 -54.16 22.09 8.10
CA LYS A 358 -52.72 22.38 8.17
C LYS A 358 -51.87 21.44 7.30
N GLN A 359 -52.44 20.94 6.21
CA GLN A 359 -51.73 20.12 5.25
C GLN A 359 -51.04 21.02 4.23
N PHE A 360 -49.80 20.68 3.90
CA PHE A 360 -49.01 21.37 2.89
C PHE A 360 -48.44 20.32 1.94
N HIS A 361 -48.40 20.61 0.64
CA HIS A 361 -47.75 19.75 -0.35
C HIS A 361 -47.02 20.61 -1.37
N ALA A 362 -45.73 20.36 -1.56
CA ALA A 362 -44.96 20.96 -2.65
C ALA A 362 -44.96 20.03 -3.85
N ASN A 363 -45.48 20.50 -4.98
CA ASN A 363 -45.37 19.81 -6.26
C ASN A 363 -43.92 19.83 -6.75
N ALA A 364 -43.28 21.00 -6.73
CA ALA A 364 -41.89 21.14 -7.11
C ALA A 364 -41.20 22.26 -6.32
N ILE A 365 -40.01 21.97 -5.81
CA ILE A 365 -39.07 22.93 -5.24
C ILE A 365 -37.84 22.93 -6.14
N THR A 366 -37.55 24.06 -6.77
CA THR A 366 -36.42 24.23 -7.66
C THR A 366 -35.52 25.33 -7.11
N LEU A 367 -34.24 25.06 -6.90
CA LEU A 367 -33.27 25.98 -6.32
C LEU A 367 -32.08 26.12 -7.27
N ALA A 368 -31.79 27.33 -7.73
CA ALA A 368 -30.61 27.62 -8.55
C ALA A 368 -29.56 28.33 -7.72
N HIS A 369 -28.31 27.85 -7.83
CA HIS A 369 -27.15 28.31 -7.07
C HIS A 369 -27.39 28.42 -5.55
N PRO A 370 -27.92 27.39 -4.87
CA PRO A 370 -27.94 27.41 -3.42
C PRO A 370 -26.51 27.28 -2.89
N VAL A 371 -26.05 28.27 -2.14
CA VAL A 371 -24.77 28.24 -1.42
C VAL A 371 -25.02 28.07 0.06
N TRP A 372 -24.53 26.97 0.62
CA TRP A 372 -24.63 26.66 2.04
C TRP A 372 -23.26 26.80 2.73
N HIS A 373 -23.19 27.69 3.71
CA HIS A 373 -22.03 27.83 4.59
C HIS A 373 -22.26 27.06 5.89
N ARG A 374 -21.38 26.09 6.15
CA ARG A 374 -21.40 25.26 7.36
C ARG A 374 -20.85 26.03 8.57
N PRO A 375 -21.27 25.71 9.81
CA PRO A 375 -20.66 26.23 11.04
C PRO A 375 -19.24 25.65 11.28
N ALA A 376 -18.38 26.36 12.03
CA ALA A 376 -16.94 26.06 12.15
C ALA A 376 -16.61 24.77 12.93
N ASP A 377 -17.47 24.41 13.89
CA ASP A 377 -17.19 23.51 15.01
C ASP A 377 -17.89 22.13 14.86
N LYS A 378 -18.46 21.84 13.69
CA LYS A 378 -19.12 20.54 13.43
C LYS A 378 -18.62 19.94 12.12
N ALA A 379 -17.93 18.80 12.21
CA ALA A 379 -17.70 17.90 11.07
C ALA A 379 -19.02 17.70 10.31
N PHE A 380 -18.99 17.58 8.98
CA PHE A 380 -20.20 17.34 8.18
C PHE A 380 -20.93 16.11 8.76
N PRO A 381 -22.01 16.29 9.53
CA PRO A 381 -22.51 15.21 10.30
C PRO A 381 -23.53 14.57 9.36
N TRP A 382 -23.10 13.61 8.55
CA TRP A 382 -24.04 12.71 7.86
C TRP A 382 -25.07 12.19 8.88
N ARG A 383 -24.62 11.96 10.13
CA ARG A 383 -25.46 11.71 11.30
C ARG A 383 -26.52 12.78 11.56
N HIS A 384 -26.23 14.07 11.46
CA HIS A 384 -27.22 15.14 11.68
C HIS A 384 -28.00 15.52 10.44
N LEU A 385 -27.51 15.26 9.23
CA LEU A 385 -28.31 15.45 8.01
C LEU A 385 -29.34 14.34 7.91
N ALA A 386 -28.91 13.12 8.17
CA ALA A 386 -29.78 11.95 8.21
C ALA A 386 -30.62 11.91 9.50
N ALA A 387 -30.11 12.38 10.66
CA ALA A 387 -30.94 12.66 11.82
C ALA A 387 -31.81 13.92 11.66
N ALA A 388 -31.49 14.91 10.83
CA ALA A 388 -32.44 15.99 10.51
C ALA A 388 -33.57 15.47 9.60
N LEU A 389 -33.27 14.49 8.74
CA LEU A 389 -34.26 13.75 7.96
C LEU A 389 -35.08 12.76 8.81
N ILE A 390 -34.57 12.27 9.95
CA ILE A 390 -35.21 11.25 10.81
C ILE A 390 -35.79 11.79 12.14
N GLN A 391 -35.10 12.71 12.83
CA GLN A 391 -35.55 13.36 14.07
C GLN A 391 -36.60 14.44 13.83
N THR A 392 -36.85 14.83 12.57
CA THR A 392 -38.20 15.26 12.21
C THR A 392 -39.10 14.05 12.35
N ASN A 393 -39.55 13.79 13.58
CA ASN A 393 -40.66 12.90 13.84
C ASN A 393 -41.77 13.34 12.85
N PRO A 394 -42.13 12.54 11.83
CA PRO A 394 -43.01 12.99 10.74
C PRO A 394 -44.38 13.47 11.25
N ARG A 395 -44.69 13.14 12.51
CA ARG A 395 -45.89 13.52 13.23
C ARG A 395 -45.81 14.86 13.97
N GLN A 396 -44.63 15.46 14.17
CA GLN A 396 -44.47 16.69 14.98
C GLN A 396 -44.02 17.93 14.19
N LEU A 397 -43.25 17.77 13.12
CA LEU A 397 -43.25 18.74 12.02
C LEU A 397 -44.11 18.13 10.93
N GLY A 398 -45.27 18.73 10.64
CA GLY A 398 -46.10 18.30 9.51
C GLY A 398 -45.20 18.22 8.29
N THR A 399 -44.90 17.00 7.87
CA THR A 399 -44.04 16.76 6.71
C THR A 399 -44.65 17.51 5.56
N MET A 400 -43.82 18.24 4.85
CA MET A 400 -44.15 18.94 3.62
C MET A 400 -43.82 17.93 2.52
N PRO A 401 -44.74 17.02 2.12
CA PRO A 401 -44.50 16.10 1.01
C PRO A 401 -44.09 16.92 -0.21
N VAL A 402 -42.90 16.59 -0.73
CA VAL A 402 -42.33 17.23 -1.91
C VAL A 402 -42.30 16.19 -3.03
N THR A 403 -43.05 16.42 -4.11
CA THR A 403 -43.03 15.51 -5.28
C THR A 403 -41.70 15.61 -6.04
N LEU A 404 -41.20 16.82 -6.27
CA LEU A 404 -39.92 17.06 -6.93
C LEU A 404 -39.09 18.09 -6.16
N LEU A 405 -37.86 17.74 -5.79
CA LEU A 405 -36.83 18.69 -5.35
C LEU A 405 -35.72 18.69 -6.40
N GLN A 406 -35.41 19.86 -6.96
CA GLN A 406 -34.33 20.03 -7.92
C GLN A 406 -33.39 21.15 -7.46
N ILE A 407 -32.11 20.84 -7.43
CA ILE A 407 -31.02 21.77 -7.15
C ILE A 407 -30.14 21.84 -8.38
N THR A 408 -29.79 23.06 -8.81
CA THR A 408 -28.90 23.28 -9.96
C THR A 408 -27.74 24.18 -9.56
N ASN A 409 -26.53 23.70 -9.86
CA ASN A 409 -25.25 24.39 -9.62
C ASN A 409 -25.08 24.92 -8.19
N GLY A 410 -25.42 24.10 -7.17
CA GLY A 410 -25.25 24.44 -5.77
C GLY A 410 -23.79 24.38 -5.29
N GLU A 411 -23.50 25.02 -4.16
CA GLU A 411 -22.19 25.03 -3.52
C GLU A 411 -22.32 24.79 -2.01
N ILE A 412 -21.37 24.04 -1.44
CA ILE A 412 -21.25 23.78 -0.01
C ILE A 412 -19.85 24.17 0.41
N PHE A 413 -19.75 25.17 1.28
CA PHE A 413 -18.47 25.63 1.82
C PHE A 413 -18.33 25.31 3.30
N ALA A 414 -17.11 24.96 3.72
CA ALA A 414 -16.72 25.00 5.12
C ALA A 414 -16.71 26.45 5.64
N HIS A 415 -16.88 26.64 6.95
CA HIS A 415 -16.55 27.92 7.58
C HIS A 415 -15.06 28.22 7.38
N PRO A 416 -14.63 29.47 7.17
CA PRO A 416 -13.21 29.84 7.04
C PRO A 416 -12.32 29.37 8.20
N ASP A 417 -12.89 29.29 9.41
CA ASP A 417 -12.21 28.87 10.64
C ASP A 417 -12.32 27.35 10.93
N SER A 418 -12.84 26.56 10.01
CA SER A 418 -12.98 25.11 10.20
C SER A 418 -11.62 24.40 10.05
N PRO A 419 -11.27 23.42 10.91
CA PRO A 419 -10.04 22.64 10.77
C PRO A 419 -10.06 21.65 9.58
N LEU A 420 -11.18 21.53 8.87
CA LEU A 420 -11.34 20.67 7.69
C LEU A 420 -10.73 21.31 6.43
N SER A 421 -10.06 20.52 5.61
CA SER A 421 -9.38 21.02 4.41
C SER A 421 -10.33 21.61 3.35
N PRO A 422 -9.86 22.56 2.50
CA PRO A 422 -10.61 23.12 1.36
C PRO A 422 -11.13 22.06 0.38
N ALA A 423 -10.50 20.88 0.36
CA ALA A 423 -10.92 19.71 -0.40
C ALA A 423 -12.36 19.25 -0.07
N THR A 424 -12.93 19.67 1.06
CA THR A 424 -14.32 19.39 1.47
C THR A 424 -15.35 20.41 0.94
N ASN A 425 -14.92 21.39 0.13
CA ASN A 425 -15.81 22.33 -0.54
C ASN A 425 -16.36 21.71 -1.83
N TRP A 426 -17.69 21.60 -1.92
CA TRP A 426 -18.37 21.08 -3.09
C TRP A 426 -18.95 22.24 -3.92
N LYS A 427 -18.75 22.20 -5.23
CA LYS A 427 -19.30 23.13 -6.22
C LYS A 427 -20.05 22.35 -7.29
N GLY A 428 -20.88 23.03 -8.07
CA GLY A 428 -21.62 22.38 -9.17
C GLY A 428 -22.48 21.21 -8.70
N LEU A 429 -23.13 21.37 -7.53
CA LEU A 429 -24.03 20.37 -6.99
C LEU A 429 -25.35 20.41 -7.78
N ASP A 430 -25.60 19.38 -8.57
CA ASP A 430 -26.85 19.15 -9.27
C ASP A 430 -27.56 17.97 -8.63
N ALA A 431 -28.71 18.21 -7.99
CA ALA A 431 -29.46 17.17 -7.31
C ALA A 431 -30.92 17.15 -7.77
N SER A 432 -31.50 15.96 -7.87
CA SER A 432 -32.93 15.78 -8.13
C SER A 432 -33.46 14.67 -7.25
N ILE A 433 -34.56 14.91 -6.53
CA ILE A 433 -35.29 13.91 -5.74
C ILE A 433 -36.73 13.93 -6.23
N ASN A 434 -37.25 12.77 -6.64
CA ASN A 434 -38.62 12.58 -7.09
C ASN A 434 -39.32 11.53 -6.22
N THR A 435 -40.37 11.92 -5.51
CA THR A 435 -41.15 11.00 -4.67
C THR A 435 -42.31 10.41 -5.45
N ALA A 436 -42.26 9.10 -5.67
CA ALA A 436 -43.37 8.36 -6.27
C ALA A 436 -44.26 7.80 -5.16
N HIS A 437 -45.57 7.89 -5.34
CA HIS A 437 -46.56 7.24 -4.48
C HIS A 437 -47.03 5.95 -5.18
N PRO A 438 -46.40 4.79 -4.93
CA PRO A 438 -46.91 3.53 -5.46
C PRO A 438 -48.29 3.22 -4.84
N PRO A 439 -49.27 2.69 -5.62
CA PRO A 439 -50.64 2.45 -5.14
C PRO A 439 -50.76 1.56 -3.90
N ASP A 440 -49.80 0.63 -3.69
CA ASP A 440 -49.86 -0.42 -2.67
C ASP A 440 -48.52 -0.62 -1.91
N GLY A 441 -47.67 0.42 -1.76
CA GLY A 441 -46.34 0.30 -1.14
C GLY A 441 -45.88 1.51 -0.30
N PRO A 442 -44.79 1.38 0.48
CA PRO A 442 -44.20 2.51 1.21
C PRO A 442 -43.70 3.58 0.23
N GLU A 443 -43.72 4.86 0.64
CA GLU A 443 -43.19 5.96 -0.16
C GLU A 443 -41.73 5.69 -0.56
N GLN A 444 -41.46 5.72 -1.87
CA GLN A 444 -40.12 5.58 -2.44
C GLN A 444 -39.75 6.87 -3.19
N ALA A 445 -38.57 7.39 -2.88
CA ALA A 445 -37.98 8.55 -3.50
C ALA A 445 -36.84 8.12 -4.43
N PHE A 446 -36.89 8.46 -5.71
CA PHE A 446 -35.75 8.31 -6.61
C PHE A 446 -34.89 9.57 -6.54
N PHE A 447 -33.58 9.42 -6.43
CA PHE A 447 -32.67 10.55 -6.37
C PHE A 447 -31.50 10.41 -7.35
N SER A 448 -30.97 11.57 -7.75
CA SER A 448 -29.68 11.72 -8.43
C SER A 448 -28.95 12.91 -7.81
N LEU A 449 -27.63 12.79 -7.65
CA LEU A 449 -26.75 13.83 -7.12
C LEU A 449 -25.45 13.79 -7.91
N ASN A 450 -25.09 14.89 -8.56
CA ASN A 450 -23.77 15.12 -9.12
C ASN A 450 -23.12 16.26 -8.36
N ALA A 451 -21.85 16.12 -8.02
CA ALA A 451 -21.09 17.17 -7.35
C ALA A 451 -19.61 17.11 -7.73
N ARG A 452 -18.93 18.25 -7.66
CA ARG A 452 -17.48 18.34 -7.87
C ARG A 452 -16.80 19.09 -6.72
N THR A 453 -15.58 18.73 -6.37
CA THR A 453 -14.79 19.49 -5.39
C THR A 453 -13.98 20.59 -6.09
N GLU A 454 -13.43 21.54 -5.31
CA GLU A 454 -12.47 22.53 -5.84
C GLU A 454 -11.20 21.87 -6.39
N THR A 455 -10.81 20.71 -5.85
CA THR A 455 -9.65 19.92 -6.29
C THR A 455 -9.92 19.12 -7.58
N GLY A 456 -11.15 19.13 -8.09
CA GLY A 456 -11.53 18.46 -9.35
C GLY A 456 -12.12 17.06 -9.20
N SER A 457 -12.22 16.53 -7.97
CA SER A 457 -12.90 15.26 -7.67
C SER A 457 -14.37 15.32 -8.08
N ARG A 458 -14.91 14.25 -8.65
CA ARG A 458 -16.33 14.16 -9.05
C ARG A 458 -17.03 13.02 -8.32
N LEU A 459 -18.23 13.30 -7.83
CA LEU A 459 -19.15 12.36 -7.20
C LEU A 459 -20.46 12.34 -7.99
N SER A 460 -20.93 11.15 -8.33
CA SER A 460 -22.26 10.91 -8.89
C SER A 460 -22.95 9.80 -8.10
N LEU A 461 -24.12 10.10 -7.54
CA LEU A 461 -24.99 9.14 -6.87
C LEU A 461 -26.32 9.07 -7.60
N GLN A 462 -26.86 7.87 -7.79
CA GLN A 462 -28.22 7.68 -8.30
C GLN A 462 -28.86 6.47 -7.64
N GLY A 463 -30.09 6.58 -7.14
CA GLY A 463 -30.72 5.48 -6.43
C GLY A 463 -32.15 5.71 -6.03
N SER A 464 -32.64 4.84 -5.14
CA SER A 464 -33.91 4.97 -4.47
C SER A 464 -33.71 5.03 -2.95
N ALA A 465 -34.59 5.77 -2.28
CA ALA A 465 -34.64 5.87 -0.84
C ALA A 465 -36.06 5.61 -0.34
N SER A 466 -36.21 5.00 0.85
CA SER A 466 -37.48 4.76 1.51
C SER A 466 -37.47 5.30 2.95
N GLY A 467 -38.64 5.72 3.44
CA GLY A 467 -38.80 6.20 4.81
C GLY A 467 -39.00 5.08 5.85
N ALA A 468 -38.43 5.30 7.05
CA ALA A 468 -38.64 4.58 8.33
C ALA A 468 -38.55 3.03 8.31
N PRO A 469 -37.35 2.44 8.52
CA PRO A 469 -36.06 3.10 8.68
C PRO A 469 -35.63 3.73 7.35
N PHE A 470 -34.81 4.80 7.43
CA PHE A 470 -34.27 5.38 6.21
C PHE A 470 -33.35 4.37 5.55
N THR A 471 -33.69 3.94 4.34
CA THR A 471 -32.80 3.13 3.51
C THR A 471 -32.58 3.85 2.20
N ALA A 472 -31.34 3.94 1.74
CA ALA A 472 -30.99 4.48 0.43
C ALA A 472 -30.09 3.47 -0.28
N LYS A 473 -30.45 3.07 -1.50
CA LYS A 473 -29.68 2.11 -2.31
C LYS A 473 -29.52 2.64 -3.72
N GLY A 474 -28.35 2.47 -4.31
CA GLY A 474 -28.09 3.01 -5.63
C GLY A 474 -26.69 2.77 -6.15
N LEU A 475 -26.38 3.42 -7.25
CA LEU A 475 -25.06 3.44 -7.87
C LEU A 475 -24.30 4.69 -7.40
N MET A 476 -23.05 4.50 -7.02
CA MET A 476 -22.08 5.54 -6.72
C MET A 476 -20.92 5.46 -7.72
N ILE A 477 -20.59 6.60 -8.33
CA ILE A 477 -19.46 6.77 -9.22
C ILE A 477 -18.58 7.88 -8.65
N LEU A 478 -17.31 7.57 -8.50
CA LEU A 478 -16.27 8.42 -7.95
C LEU A 478 -15.18 8.56 -9.00
N ASN A 479 -14.90 9.77 -9.47
CA ASN A 479 -13.85 10.00 -10.47
C ASN A 479 -12.83 11.02 -9.96
N THR A 480 -11.55 10.69 -10.09
CA THR A 480 -10.41 11.55 -9.77
C THR A 480 -10.46 12.07 -8.32
N ILE A 481 -10.69 11.16 -7.36
CA ILE A 481 -10.76 11.51 -5.94
C ILE A 481 -9.37 11.45 -5.32
N ASP A 482 -8.89 12.60 -4.86
CA ASP A 482 -7.71 12.65 -3.98
C ASP A 482 -8.06 12.00 -2.63
N ILE A 483 -7.27 10.99 -2.22
CA ILE A 483 -7.48 10.24 -0.99
C ILE A 483 -7.44 11.15 0.24
N ALA A 484 -6.66 12.23 0.21
CA ALA A 484 -6.65 13.24 1.28
C ALA A 484 -8.04 13.91 1.44
N THR A 485 -8.83 14.00 0.35
CA THR A 485 -10.19 14.57 0.38
C THR A 485 -11.18 13.70 1.14
N ILE A 486 -10.95 12.39 1.16
CA ILE A 486 -11.83 11.40 1.80
C ILE A 486 -11.22 10.85 3.09
N GLN A 487 -10.01 11.26 3.47
CA GLN A 487 -9.31 10.77 4.68
C GLN A 487 -10.12 11.06 5.95
N ASP A 488 -10.75 12.24 6.04
CA ASP A 488 -11.68 12.60 7.12
C ASP A 488 -12.96 11.75 7.10
N LEU A 489 -13.38 11.26 5.92
CA LEU A 489 -14.53 10.33 5.80
C LEU A 489 -14.13 8.92 6.24
N TRP A 490 -12.92 8.45 5.92
CA TRP A 490 -12.43 7.15 6.36
C TRP A 490 -12.42 7.04 7.88
N GLN A 491 -12.07 8.11 8.62
CA GLN A 491 -12.12 8.14 10.08
C GLN A 491 -13.53 7.92 10.66
N ILE A 492 -14.58 8.14 9.88
CA ILE A 492 -15.98 8.02 10.29
C ILE A 492 -16.58 6.66 9.91
N ILE A 493 -16.07 6.02 8.84
CA ILE A 493 -16.71 4.86 8.20
C ILE A 493 -15.94 3.56 8.47
N GLY A 494 -14.65 3.59 8.79
CA GLY A 494 -13.85 2.38 9.05
C GLY A 494 -12.51 2.65 9.72
N PRO A 495 -11.66 1.63 9.92
CA PRO A 495 -10.39 1.82 10.61
C PRO A 495 -9.38 2.51 9.68
N SER A 496 -8.45 3.28 10.27
CA SER A 496 -7.49 4.09 9.51
C SER A 496 -6.62 3.21 8.62
N LEU A 497 -6.86 3.23 7.30
CA LEU A 497 -5.90 2.70 6.34
C LEU A 497 -4.63 3.57 6.40
N PRO A 498 -3.42 2.98 6.44
CA PRO A 498 -2.14 3.70 6.49
C PRO A 498 -1.77 4.34 5.13
N ILE A 499 -2.77 4.76 4.36
CA ILE A 499 -2.60 5.45 3.08
C ILE A 499 -2.48 6.95 3.38
N THR A 500 -1.32 7.52 3.10
CA THR A 500 -1.00 8.93 3.39
C THR A 500 -1.23 9.84 2.18
N ALA A 501 -1.19 9.29 0.96
CA ALA A 501 -1.46 10.02 -0.28
C ALA A 501 -1.95 9.09 -1.39
N GLY A 502 -2.56 9.67 -2.43
CA GLY A 502 -2.93 8.99 -3.68
C GLY A 502 -4.21 9.53 -4.30
N THR A 503 -4.51 9.11 -5.53
CA THR A 503 -5.76 9.48 -6.23
C THR A 503 -6.49 8.26 -6.75
N ILE A 504 -7.78 8.13 -6.45
CA ILE A 504 -8.69 7.16 -7.04
C ILE A 504 -9.17 7.73 -8.38
N ASP A 505 -8.77 7.12 -9.48
CA ASP A 505 -9.06 7.59 -10.84
C ASP A 505 -10.52 7.39 -11.20
N GLN A 506 -11.01 6.18 -10.94
CA GLN A 506 -12.39 5.79 -11.15
C GLN A 506 -12.75 4.67 -10.19
N THR A 507 -13.87 4.83 -9.50
CA THR A 507 -14.53 3.80 -8.72
C THR A 507 -16.01 3.84 -9.05
N GLN A 508 -16.58 2.67 -9.32
CA GLN A 508 -18.02 2.49 -9.46
C GLN A 508 -18.44 1.39 -8.50
N THR A 509 -19.44 1.66 -7.67
CA THR A 509 -19.91 0.72 -6.65
C THR A 509 -21.40 0.90 -6.41
N ASN A 510 -22.11 -0.17 -6.06
CA ASN A 510 -23.45 0.02 -5.50
C ASN A 510 -23.30 0.30 -4.01
N PHE A 511 -24.06 1.27 -3.53
CA PHE A 511 -24.14 1.57 -2.11
C PHE A 511 -25.50 1.20 -1.54
N ALA A 512 -25.50 0.80 -0.28
CA ALA A 512 -26.70 0.71 0.53
C ALA A 512 -26.43 1.37 1.88
N VAL A 513 -27.18 2.42 2.18
CA VAL A 513 -27.14 3.11 3.48
C VAL A 513 -28.41 2.76 4.24
N THR A 514 -28.25 2.29 5.46
CA THR A 514 -29.37 2.09 6.41
C THR A 514 -29.16 2.97 7.63
N LEU A 515 -30.20 3.70 8.03
CA LEU A 515 -30.16 4.53 9.23
C LEU A 515 -31.41 4.31 10.10
N GLY A 516 -31.18 3.78 11.31
CA GLY A 516 -32.20 3.59 12.34
C GLY A 516 -32.33 4.81 13.27
N PRO A 517 -33.47 4.95 13.98
CA PRO A 517 -33.74 6.12 14.84
C PRO A 517 -32.74 6.37 15.98
N ASN A 518 -31.92 5.36 16.35
CA ASN A 518 -30.84 5.45 17.34
C ASN A 518 -29.59 4.64 16.95
N GLN A 519 -29.39 4.36 15.66
CA GLN A 519 -28.25 3.57 15.16
C GLN A 519 -27.31 4.44 14.33
N GLU A 520 -26.03 4.07 14.29
CA GLU A 520 -25.06 4.70 13.40
C GLU A 520 -25.39 4.36 11.93
N PRO A 521 -25.12 5.26 10.96
CA PRO A 521 -25.34 4.96 9.56
C PRO A 521 -24.43 3.81 9.11
N ILE A 522 -25.03 2.73 8.60
CA ILE A 522 -24.34 1.56 8.08
C ILE A 522 -24.26 1.73 6.56
N LEU A 523 -23.04 1.85 6.01
CA LEU A 523 -22.77 1.96 4.56
C LEU A 523 -22.21 0.64 4.05
N HIS A 524 -22.99 -0.09 3.26
CA HIS A 524 -22.50 -1.25 2.51
C HIS A 524 -22.10 -0.80 1.09
N LEU A 525 -20.95 -1.27 0.62
CA LEU A 525 -20.47 -1.09 -0.76
C LEU A 525 -20.26 -2.46 -1.39
N ASP A 526 -20.97 -2.80 -2.47
CA ASP A 526 -20.83 -4.10 -3.15
C ASP A 526 -21.41 -4.11 -4.59
N PRO A 527 -20.62 -4.41 -5.64
CA PRO A 527 -19.18 -4.64 -5.62
C PRO A 527 -18.41 -3.31 -5.56
N LEU A 528 -17.18 -3.33 -5.07
CA LEU A 528 -16.26 -2.21 -4.98
C LEU A 528 -15.07 -2.45 -5.90
N ALA A 529 -15.06 -1.78 -7.06
CA ALA A 529 -13.92 -1.74 -7.96
C ALA A 529 -13.11 -0.46 -7.72
N ILE A 530 -11.79 -0.60 -7.60
CA ILE A 530 -10.88 0.51 -7.32
C ILE A 530 -9.80 0.57 -8.41
N GLN A 531 -9.70 1.72 -9.07
CA GLN A 531 -8.55 2.11 -9.86
C GLN A 531 -7.92 3.33 -9.20
N ALA A 532 -6.69 3.20 -8.72
CA ALA A 532 -6.00 4.27 -8.05
C ALA A 532 -4.55 4.40 -8.52
N ARG A 533 -3.97 5.57 -8.32
CA ARG A 533 -2.60 5.88 -8.70
C ARG A 533 -1.89 6.69 -7.64
N ASN A 534 -0.56 6.61 -7.66
CA ASN A 534 0.35 7.31 -6.75
C ASN A 534 -0.02 7.11 -5.27
N ILE A 535 -0.45 5.89 -4.91
CA ILE A 535 -0.76 5.55 -3.53
C ILE A 535 0.55 5.51 -2.75
N LEU A 536 0.58 6.21 -1.62
CA LEU A 536 1.69 6.17 -0.67
C LEU A 536 1.17 5.53 0.62
N VAL A 537 1.84 4.47 1.07
CA VAL A 537 1.58 3.80 2.33
C VAL A 537 2.83 3.87 3.20
N GLU A 538 2.66 4.32 4.44
CA GLU A 538 3.73 4.35 5.44
C GLU A 538 3.34 3.49 6.65
N LEU A 539 4.12 2.45 6.93
CA LEU A 539 3.86 1.47 7.98
C LEU A 539 5.16 1.09 8.69
N ASN A 540 5.29 1.44 9.98
CA ASN A 540 6.40 1.01 10.83
C ASN A 540 7.80 1.22 10.22
N GLY A 541 8.02 2.37 9.55
CA GLY A 541 9.29 2.70 8.87
C GLY A 541 9.46 2.10 7.47
N GLN A 542 8.49 1.32 6.98
CA GLN A 542 8.41 0.84 5.61
C GLN A 542 7.61 1.81 4.75
N THR A 543 8.04 2.00 3.52
CA THR A 543 7.37 2.85 2.54
C THR A 543 6.95 2.01 1.35
N LEU A 544 5.67 2.05 0.99
CA LEU A 544 5.13 1.44 -0.20
C LEU A 544 4.56 2.54 -1.10
N GLU A 545 5.24 2.79 -2.21
CA GLU A 545 4.79 3.67 -3.28
C GLU A 545 4.15 2.80 -4.37
N VAL A 546 2.87 3.00 -4.69
CA VAL A 546 2.15 2.26 -5.72
C VAL A 546 1.67 3.23 -6.80
N PRO A 547 2.37 3.32 -7.94
CA PRO A 547 1.95 4.16 -9.06
C PRO A 547 0.61 3.74 -9.66
N VAL A 548 0.32 2.43 -9.72
CA VAL A 548 -0.93 1.90 -10.26
C VAL A 548 -1.46 0.78 -9.37
N TRP A 549 -2.68 0.97 -8.86
CA TRP A 549 -3.48 0.00 -8.13
C TRP A 549 -4.73 -0.32 -8.95
N HIS A 550 -5.01 -1.60 -9.16
CA HIS A 550 -6.31 -2.07 -9.65
C HIS A 550 -6.90 -3.18 -8.77
N SER A 551 -8.18 -3.07 -8.42
CA SER A 551 -8.98 -4.13 -7.78
C SER A 551 -10.33 -4.24 -8.49
N ASP A 552 -10.63 -5.43 -9.02
CA ASP A 552 -11.79 -5.64 -9.91
C ASP A 552 -13.09 -5.87 -9.15
N GLN A 553 -12.97 -6.41 -7.93
CA GLN A 553 -14.07 -6.79 -7.06
C GLN A 553 -13.69 -6.44 -5.62
N GLY A 554 -14.68 -6.28 -4.77
CA GLY A 554 -14.48 -5.98 -3.37
C GLY A 554 -15.81 -5.67 -2.71
N SER A 555 -15.83 -5.62 -1.40
CA SER A 555 -16.98 -5.16 -0.65
C SER A 555 -16.53 -4.54 0.67
N PHE A 556 -17.35 -3.63 1.16
CA PHE A 556 -17.18 -3.05 2.48
C PHE A 556 -18.50 -3.20 3.23
N ASN A 557 -18.47 -3.88 4.38
CA ASN A 557 -19.64 -4.12 5.20
C ASN A 557 -19.35 -3.73 6.65
N PRO A 558 -19.80 -2.60 7.20
CA PRO A 558 -19.41 -2.19 8.55
C PRO A 558 -19.92 -3.10 9.69
N ASP A 559 -20.84 -4.03 9.43
CA ASP A 559 -21.21 -5.09 10.40
C ASP A 559 -20.09 -6.13 10.60
N GLU A 560 -19.21 -6.29 9.61
CA GLU A 560 -17.99 -7.10 9.60
C GLU A 560 -16.85 -6.14 9.22
N PRO A 561 -16.03 -5.59 10.14
CA PRO A 561 -15.10 -4.49 9.87
C PRO A 561 -13.87 -4.90 9.01
N THR A 562 -14.11 -5.75 8.03
CA THR A 562 -13.22 -6.30 7.03
C THR A 562 -13.48 -5.60 5.70
N LEU A 563 -12.40 -5.12 5.09
CA LEU A 563 -12.44 -4.64 3.71
C LEU A 563 -12.09 -5.82 2.82
N HIS A 564 -13.09 -6.42 2.17
CA HIS A 564 -12.84 -7.49 1.20
C HIS A 564 -12.42 -6.84 -0.12
N LEU A 565 -11.24 -7.18 -0.59
CA LEU A 565 -10.78 -6.85 -1.92
C LEU A 565 -10.62 -8.15 -2.71
N GLY A 566 -10.92 -8.10 -4.00
CA GLY A 566 -10.72 -9.18 -4.93
C GLY A 566 -9.23 -9.42 -5.18
N LYS A 567 -8.87 -9.70 -6.44
CA LYS A 567 -7.46 -9.75 -6.82
C LYS A 567 -6.93 -8.32 -6.94
N VAL A 568 -5.99 -7.95 -6.07
CA VAL A 568 -5.32 -6.65 -6.09
C VAL A 568 -4.11 -6.73 -7.02
N ARG A 569 -4.02 -5.80 -7.97
CA ARG A 569 -2.89 -5.68 -8.90
C ARG A 569 -2.15 -4.38 -8.67
N LEU A 570 -0.85 -4.49 -8.38
CA LEU A 570 0.08 -3.39 -8.20
C LEU A 570 1.06 -3.41 -9.38
N GLN A 571 1.21 -2.29 -10.08
CA GLN A 571 2.19 -2.18 -11.18
C GLN A 571 3.20 -1.08 -10.87
N GLN A 572 4.47 -1.38 -11.16
CA GLN A 572 5.59 -0.45 -10.94
C GLN A 572 5.71 0.05 -9.49
N ALA A 573 5.27 -0.77 -8.53
CA ALA A 573 5.35 -0.42 -7.12
C ALA A 573 6.82 -0.34 -6.67
N LYS A 574 7.11 0.58 -5.75
CA LYS A 574 8.40 0.67 -5.08
C LYS A 574 8.20 0.38 -3.60
N ILE A 575 8.72 -0.75 -3.18
CA ILE A 575 8.61 -1.28 -1.83
C ILE A 575 9.94 -1.06 -1.14
N VAL A 576 9.97 -0.29 -0.07
CA VAL A 576 11.19 -0.03 0.71
C VAL A 576 11.01 -0.56 2.12
N CYS A 577 11.74 -1.64 2.42
CA CYS A 577 11.78 -2.27 3.73
C CYS A 577 13.05 -1.79 4.46
N ARG A 578 12.89 -0.93 5.48
CA ARG A 578 14.01 -0.46 6.32
C ARG A 578 13.98 -1.14 7.69
N ARG A 579 15.14 -1.60 8.16
CA ARG A 579 15.34 -2.03 9.55
C ARG A 579 15.91 -0.88 10.37
N SER A 580 15.20 -0.43 11.41
CA SER A 580 15.59 0.75 12.22
C SER A 580 16.19 0.41 13.60
N SER A 581 16.35 -0.87 13.98
CA SER A 581 16.94 -1.24 15.27
C SER A 581 17.78 -2.51 15.23
N ALA A 582 18.84 -2.53 16.07
CA ALA A 582 19.76 -3.65 16.24
C ALA A 582 19.06 -4.94 16.73
N THR A 583 17.87 -4.83 17.35
CA THR A 583 17.08 -5.94 17.90
C THR A 583 15.98 -6.47 16.98
N ALA A 584 15.64 -5.76 15.89
CA ALA A 584 14.59 -6.20 14.96
C ALA A 584 15.07 -7.39 14.10
N SER A 585 14.67 -8.61 14.44
CA SER A 585 14.83 -9.79 13.59
C SER A 585 14.21 -9.52 12.21
N TRP A 586 14.74 -10.07 11.11
CA TRP A 586 14.05 -10.10 9.80
C TRP A 586 12.62 -10.68 9.87
N GLN A 587 12.32 -11.36 10.97
CA GLN A 587 11.02 -11.93 11.34
C GLN A 587 10.09 -10.96 12.09
N THR A 588 10.54 -9.81 12.60
CA THR A 588 9.71 -8.92 13.44
C THR A 588 8.39 -8.47 12.81
N PRO A 589 8.26 -8.20 11.49
CA PRO A 589 6.93 -7.96 10.92
C PRO A 589 6.04 -9.22 10.87
N LEU A 590 6.58 -10.41 11.11
CA LEU A 590 5.90 -11.71 10.99
C LEU A 590 5.75 -12.47 12.32
N THR A 591 6.47 -12.08 13.38
CA THR A 591 6.55 -12.84 14.64
C THR A 591 6.46 -12.02 15.92
N ASP A 592 6.25 -10.70 15.86
CA ASP A 592 6.16 -9.86 17.06
C ASP A 592 4.75 -9.92 17.69
N PRO A 593 4.59 -10.53 18.88
CA PRO A 593 3.29 -10.61 19.56
C PRO A 593 2.83 -9.26 20.12
N ASP A 594 3.73 -8.29 20.30
CA ASP A 594 3.43 -6.98 20.89
C ASP A 594 2.84 -5.99 19.87
N ILE A 595 2.81 -6.33 18.57
CA ILE A 595 2.01 -5.64 17.53
C ILE A 595 0.51 -6.07 17.62
N GLN A 596 0.01 -6.27 18.84
CA GLN A 596 -1.41 -6.43 19.15
C GLN A 596 -2.05 -5.14 19.70
N ALA A 597 -1.31 -4.03 19.74
CA ALA A 597 -1.87 -2.73 20.07
C ALA A 597 -2.66 -2.17 18.88
N THR A 598 -3.99 -2.34 18.94
CA THR A 598 -5.04 -2.00 17.96
C THR A 598 -5.00 -2.81 16.65
N PRO A 599 -5.94 -3.74 16.41
CA PRO A 599 -6.00 -4.44 15.13
C PRO A 599 -6.29 -3.44 14.01
N PRO A 600 -5.49 -3.40 12.93
CA PRO A 600 -5.86 -2.69 11.71
C PRO A 600 -7.20 -3.25 11.15
N PRO A 601 -7.86 -2.58 10.18
CA PRO A 601 -8.98 -3.21 9.48
C PRO A 601 -8.54 -4.58 8.97
N ASP A 602 -9.37 -5.59 9.12
CA ASP A 602 -9.07 -6.91 8.55
C ASP A 602 -9.23 -6.80 7.03
N ILE A 603 -8.16 -6.40 6.35
CA ILE A 603 -8.13 -6.40 4.89
C ILE A 603 -8.03 -7.86 4.47
N ASP A 604 -9.07 -8.34 3.81
CA ASP A 604 -9.14 -9.67 3.25
C ASP A 604 -8.97 -9.56 1.73
N LEU A 605 -7.99 -10.28 1.18
CA LEU A 605 -7.61 -10.20 -0.23
C LEU A 605 -7.87 -11.55 -0.88
N ASN A 606 -8.55 -11.62 -2.03
CA ASN A 606 -8.65 -12.90 -2.76
C ASN A 606 -7.33 -13.27 -3.45
N GLY A 607 -6.50 -12.29 -3.79
CA GLY A 607 -5.21 -12.49 -4.44
C GLY A 607 -4.41 -11.20 -4.53
N LEU A 608 -3.10 -11.32 -4.74
CA LEU A 608 -2.17 -10.20 -4.89
C LEU A 608 -1.27 -10.46 -6.09
N GLU A 609 -1.21 -9.50 -6.99
CA GLU A 609 -0.33 -9.52 -8.16
C GLU A 609 0.49 -8.24 -8.16
N ILE A 610 1.81 -8.36 -8.06
CA ILE A 610 2.75 -7.26 -8.17
C ILE A 610 3.52 -7.49 -9.45
N THR A 611 3.61 -6.47 -10.33
CA THR A 611 4.29 -6.60 -11.62
C THR A 611 5.25 -5.45 -11.87
N ASN A 612 6.40 -5.77 -12.48
CA ASN A 612 7.44 -4.84 -12.90
C ASN A 612 7.80 -3.81 -11.80
N SER A 613 7.91 -4.29 -10.56
CA SER A 613 8.09 -3.45 -9.36
C SER A 613 9.53 -3.49 -8.86
N SER A 614 9.87 -2.70 -7.85
CA SER A 614 11.19 -2.72 -7.19
C SER A 614 11.04 -2.95 -5.70
N LEU A 615 11.76 -3.94 -5.16
CA LEU A 615 11.85 -4.20 -3.72
C LEU A 615 13.25 -3.85 -3.24
N VAL A 616 13.33 -2.88 -2.33
CA VAL A 616 14.57 -2.40 -1.72
C VAL A 616 14.56 -2.80 -0.26
N ILE A 617 15.60 -3.53 0.16
CA ILE A 617 15.78 -4.00 1.52
C ILE A 617 17.01 -3.29 2.10
N GLU A 618 16.82 -2.45 3.10
CA GLU A 618 17.87 -1.66 3.76
C GLU A 618 18.00 -2.07 5.24
N ASN A 619 19.22 -2.38 5.68
CA ASN A 619 19.55 -2.62 7.08
C ASN A 619 20.34 -1.45 7.68
N GLN A 620 19.70 -0.60 8.49
CA GLN A 620 20.39 0.50 9.18
C GLN A 620 21.06 -0.03 10.47
N GLY A 621 22.25 -0.62 10.32
CA GLY A 621 23.09 -1.11 11.42
C GLY A 621 24.15 -2.08 10.90
N PRO A 622 25.28 -2.29 11.61
CA PRO A 622 26.31 -3.21 11.15
C PRO A 622 25.82 -4.67 11.14
N PRO A 623 25.95 -5.42 10.02
CA PRO A 623 26.42 -4.98 8.71
C PRO A 623 25.36 -4.20 7.91
N ASP A 624 25.76 -3.03 7.38
CA ASP A 624 24.92 -2.22 6.48
C ASP A 624 24.73 -2.98 5.16
N ILE A 625 23.48 -3.30 4.85
CA ILE A 625 23.10 -4.12 3.70
C ILE A 625 22.00 -3.39 2.95
N SER A 626 22.20 -3.19 1.65
CA SER A 626 21.19 -2.72 0.72
C SER A 626 21.06 -3.74 -0.40
N LEU A 627 19.94 -4.47 -0.44
CA LEU A 627 19.61 -5.40 -1.52
C LEU A 627 18.52 -4.78 -2.39
N ARG A 628 18.71 -4.80 -3.70
CA ARG A 628 17.74 -4.27 -4.65
C ARG A 628 17.28 -5.36 -5.60
N LEU A 629 15.98 -5.65 -5.55
CA LEU A 629 15.30 -6.55 -6.46
C LEU A 629 14.49 -5.70 -7.44
N GLU A 630 15.00 -5.56 -8.66
CA GLU A 630 14.34 -4.87 -9.77
C GLU A 630 13.45 -5.84 -10.57
N ARG A 631 12.46 -5.32 -11.31
CA ARG A 631 11.49 -6.15 -12.07
C ARG A 631 10.87 -7.26 -11.19
N PHE A 632 10.58 -6.89 -9.95
CA PHE A 632 9.96 -7.75 -8.95
C PHE A 632 8.51 -8.02 -9.36
N ASP A 633 8.26 -9.27 -9.72
CA ASP A 633 6.96 -9.85 -9.99
C ASP A 633 6.60 -10.79 -8.83
N LEU A 634 5.39 -10.67 -8.30
CA LEU A 634 4.84 -11.53 -7.24
C LEU A 634 3.41 -11.90 -7.60
N GLN A 635 3.08 -13.18 -7.56
CA GLN A 635 1.72 -13.66 -7.73
C GLN A 635 1.32 -14.56 -6.57
N LEU A 636 0.28 -14.13 -5.86
CA LEU A 636 -0.43 -14.83 -4.81
C LEU A 636 -1.87 -15.06 -5.29
N ASP A 637 -2.24 -16.33 -5.49
CA ASP A 637 -3.60 -16.70 -5.90
C ASP A 637 -4.35 -17.36 -4.74
N GLN A 638 -5.63 -17.02 -4.57
CA GLN A 638 -6.54 -17.56 -3.55
C GLN A 638 -5.96 -17.48 -2.13
N ILE A 639 -5.78 -16.26 -1.62
CA ILE A 639 -5.25 -16.04 -0.27
C ILE A 639 -6.31 -16.39 0.78
N ASP A 640 -6.11 -17.52 1.47
CA ASP A 640 -6.83 -17.92 2.67
C ASP A 640 -5.89 -17.80 3.87
N ARG A 641 -6.29 -17.05 4.89
CA ARG A 641 -5.43 -16.78 6.05
C ARG A 641 -5.04 -18.05 6.83
N ALA A 642 -5.92 -19.04 6.88
CA ALA A 642 -5.78 -20.25 7.68
C ALA A 642 -5.30 -21.47 6.88
N ARG A 643 -5.28 -21.39 5.55
CA ARG A 643 -4.86 -22.49 4.66
C ARG A 643 -3.55 -22.16 3.91
N PRO A 644 -2.83 -23.19 3.43
CA PRO A 644 -1.69 -22.98 2.56
C PRO A 644 -2.11 -22.39 1.21
N ASN A 645 -1.45 -21.31 0.82
CA ASN A 645 -1.64 -20.59 -0.44
C ASN A 645 -0.40 -20.74 -1.31
N THR A 646 -0.55 -20.63 -2.63
CA THR A 646 0.60 -20.69 -3.56
C THR A 646 1.18 -19.30 -3.79
N VAL A 647 2.51 -19.23 -3.86
CA VAL A 647 3.27 -18.02 -4.19
C VAL A 647 4.26 -18.30 -5.29
N THR A 648 4.34 -17.41 -6.26
CA THR A 648 5.45 -17.34 -7.22
C THR A 648 6.00 -15.92 -7.23
N ALA A 649 7.31 -15.79 -7.23
CA ALA A 649 8.00 -14.52 -7.31
C ALA A 649 9.20 -14.63 -8.27
N ALA A 650 9.45 -13.58 -9.02
CA ALA A 650 10.60 -13.44 -9.90
C ALA A 650 11.15 -12.03 -9.79
N ALA A 651 12.47 -11.87 -9.83
CA ALA A 651 13.12 -10.57 -9.77
C ALA A 651 14.52 -10.60 -10.39
N MET A 652 15.08 -9.42 -10.61
CA MET A 652 16.48 -9.19 -10.98
C MET A 652 17.21 -8.52 -9.81
N LEU A 653 18.06 -9.28 -9.12
CA LEU A 653 18.95 -8.74 -8.09
C LEU A 653 19.99 -7.81 -8.75
N ASP A 654 20.04 -6.56 -8.27
CA ASP A 654 20.83 -5.46 -8.84
C ASP A 654 20.65 -5.26 -10.36
N ASP A 655 19.43 -5.49 -10.87
CA ASP A 655 19.03 -5.45 -12.30
C ASP A 655 19.80 -6.43 -13.21
N LYS A 656 20.54 -7.39 -12.65
CA LYS A 656 21.45 -8.26 -13.41
C LYS A 656 21.21 -9.74 -13.20
N TYR A 657 20.94 -10.16 -11.98
CA TYR A 657 20.95 -11.59 -11.63
C TYR A 657 19.52 -12.09 -11.37
N PRO A 658 19.01 -13.06 -12.14
CA PRO A 658 17.65 -13.54 -11.98
C PRO A 658 17.51 -14.34 -10.68
N VAL A 659 16.48 -14.00 -9.90
CA VAL A 659 16.07 -14.71 -8.69
C VAL A 659 14.63 -15.15 -8.87
N GLN A 660 14.38 -16.45 -8.70
CA GLN A 660 13.04 -17.02 -8.75
C GLN A 660 12.73 -17.72 -7.43
N ALA A 661 11.48 -17.59 -6.97
CA ALA A 661 10.98 -18.24 -5.79
C ALA A 661 9.58 -18.79 -6.07
N ALA A 662 9.31 -20.07 -5.79
CA ALA A 662 7.97 -20.64 -5.94
C ALA A 662 7.66 -21.62 -4.81
N GLY A 663 6.45 -21.59 -4.27
CA GLY A 663 6.10 -22.51 -3.19
C GLY A 663 4.77 -22.20 -2.52
N THR A 664 4.68 -22.49 -1.23
CA THR A 664 3.45 -22.31 -0.44
C THR A 664 3.67 -21.48 0.81
N PHE A 665 2.63 -20.76 1.26
CA PHE A 665 2.66 -19.99 2.51
C PHE A 665 1.30 -19.97 3.22
N THR A 666 1.31 -19.89 4.55
CA THR A 666 0.15 -19.58 5.41
C THR A 666 0.35 -18.20 6.02
N LEU A 667 -0.71 -17.42 6.24
CA LEU A 667 -0.60 -16.07 6.83
C LEU A 667 -0.77 -16.04 8.35
N ALA A 668 -1.61 -16.92 8.92
CA ALA A 668 -1.92 -16.93 10.35
C ALA A 668 -1.89 -18.36 10.94
N PRO A 669 -0.78 -18.81 11.57
CA PRO A 669 0.50 -18.11 11.70
C PRO A 669 1.27 -18.07 10.38
N PHE A 670 2.18 -17.09 10.24
CA PHE A 670 2.99 -16.98 9.04
C PHE A 670 3.97 -18.16 8.94
N ASN A 671 3.90 -18.92 7.86
CA ASN A 671 4.90 -19.91 7.46
C ASN A 671 5.01 -19.89 5.94
N ALA A 672 6.21 -20.06 5.38
CA ALA A 672 6.39 -20.21 3.93
C ALA A 672 7.45 -21.24 3.61
N THR A 673 7.24 -22.03 2.56
CA THR A 673 8.20 -22.99 2.00
C THR A 673 8.39 -22.63 0.53
N LEU A 674 9.54 -22.06 0.18
CA LEU A 674 9.82 -21.46 -1.12
C LEU A 674 11.00 -22.17 -1.79
N ASN A 675 10.79 -22.73 -2.97
CA ASN A 675 11.87 -23.20 -3.83
C ASN A 675 12.54 -21.98 -4.48
N LEU A 676 13.77 -21.68 -4.05
CA LEU A 676 14.61 -20.61 -4.52
C LEU A 676 15.56 -21.11 -5.59
N GLN A 677 15.63 -20.36 -6.70
CA GLN A 677 16.58 -20.59 -7.78
C GLN A 677 17.24 -19.28 -8.19
N THR A 678 18.57 -19.28 -8.22
CA THR A 678 19.38 -18.15 -8.71
C THR A 678 20.68 -18.66 -9.30
N THR A 679 21.17 -17.99 -10.34
CA THR A 679 22.37 -18.39 -11.08
C THR A 679 23.37 -17.25 -11.15
N GLU A 680 24.64 -17.56 -10.89
CA GLU A 680 25.81 -16.68 -11.08
C GLU A 680 25.73 -15.30 -10.38
N VAL A 681 25.17 -15.25 -9.15
CA VAL A 681 25.15 -14.02 -8.33
C VAL A 681 26.54 -13.75 -7.76
N PRO A 682 27.19 -12.60 -8.01
CA PRO A 682 28.50 -12.32 -7.45
C PRO A 682 28.49 -12.29 -5.93
N LEU A 683 29.45 -12.96 -5.30
CA LEU A 683 29.63 -12.96 -3.85
C LEU A 683 29.82 -11.54 -3.27
N THR A 684 30.29 -10.60 -4.09
CA THR A 684 30.42 -9.18 -3.72
C THR A 684 29.09 -8.53 -3.34
N VAL A 685 27.96 -9.02 -3.87
CA VAL A 685 26.60 -8.54 -3.48
C VAL A 685 26.31 -8.85 -2.02
N PHE A 686 26.80 -9.99 -1.53
CA PHE A 686 26.60 -10.47 -0.16
C PHE A 686 27.78 -10.16 0.75
N GLN A 687 28.85 -9.54 0.25
CA GLN A 687 30.06 -9.25 1.01
C GLN A 687 29.81 -8.54 2.36
N PRO A 688 28.87 -7.57 2.49
CA PRO A 688 28.59 -6.97 3.79
C PRO A 688 28.15 -7.98 4.86
N LEU A 689 27.47 -9.08 4.49
CA LEU A 689 27.05 -10.14 5.42
C LEU A 689 28.22 -10.89 6.04
N PHE A 690 29.33 -11.01 5.31
CA PHE A 690 30.47 -11.85 5.71
C PHE A 690 31.71 -11.05 6.14
N ASN A 691 31.71 -9.73 5.94
CA ASN A 691 32.82 -8.83 6.27
C ASN A 691 33.22 -8.82 7.75
N HIS A 692 32.35 -9.26 8.67
CA HIS A 692 32.70 -9.43 10.09
C HIS A 692 33.34 -10.80 10.41
N TYR A 693 33.23 -11.77 9.49
CA TYR A 693 33.74 -13.12 9.69
C TYR A 693 35.05 -13.35 8.92
N LEU A 694 35.21 -12.75 7.73
CA LEU A 694 36.39 -12.93 6.87
C LEU A 694 37.36 -11.76 6.98
N THR A 695 38.66 -12.06 6.99
CA THR A 695 39.75 -11.05 6.98
C THR A 695 40.08 -10.57 5.58
N VAL A 696 39.82 -11.40 4.56
CA VAL A 696 40.13 -11.14 3.15
C VAL A 696 38.82 -11.16 2.35
N PRO A 697 38.60 -10.21 1.41
CA PRO A 697 37.42 -10.22 0.56
C PRO A 697 37.38 -11.47 -0.33
N ALA A 698 36.21 -12.08 -0.46
CA ALA A 698 35.96 -13.17 -1.38
C ALA A 698 35.22 -12.67 -2.62
N SER A 699 35.68 -13.05 -3.81
CA SER A 699 34.97 -12.90 -5.09
C SER A 699 34.60 -14.25 -5.67
N GLY A 700 33.65 -14.27 -6.60
CA GLY A 700 33.15 -15.48 -7.27
C GLY A 700 31.65 -15.34 -7.56
N ALA A 701 31.05 -16.31 -8.24
CA ALA A 701 29.63 -16.29 -8.58
C ALA A 701 28.89 -17.47 -7.94
N LEU A 702 27.92 -17.16 -7.09
CA LEU A 702 27.07 -18.06 -6.33
C LEU A 702 25.82 -18.44 -7.14
N SER A 703 25.55 -19.73 -7.23
CA SER A 703 24.27 -20.27 -7.70
C SER A 703 23.65 -21.09 -6.58
N VAL A 704 22.33 -20.99 -6.41
CA VAL A 704 21.57 -21.68 -5.36
C VAL A 704 20.32 -22.29 -5.97
N ASP A 705 20.04 -23.54 -5.63
CA ASP A 705 18.82 -24.27 -5.97
C ASP A 705 18.37 -25.06 -4.74
N GLY A 706 17.31 -24.62 -4.06
CA GLY A 706 16.87 -25.26 -2.82
C GLY A 706 15.62 -24.66 -2.22
N THR A 707 15.16 -25.26 -1.13
CA THR A 707 13.96 -24.85 -0.41
C THR A 707 14.33 -23.97 0.78
N LEU A 708 13.72 -22.79 0.89
CA LEU A 708 13.77 -21.90 2.04
C LEU A 708 12.47 -22.01 2.85
N SER A 709 12.58 -22.30 4.14
CA SER A 709 11.48 -22.30 5.09
C SER A 709 11.53 -21.07 6.00
N LEU A 710 10.45 -20.28 5.99
CA LEU A 710 10.22 -19.11 6.82
C LEU A 710 9.12 -19.40 7.86
N PRO A 711 9.14 -18.76 9.04
CA PRO A 711 10.03 -17.68 9.46
C PRO A 711 11.41 -18.15 9.96
N ALA A 712 11.60 -19.45 10.21
CA ALA A 712 12.82 -20.00 10.82
C ALA A 712 14.12 -19.73 10.04
N LEU A 713 14.04 -19.35 8.76
CA LEU A 713 15.19 -19.15 7.87
C LEU A 713 16.05 -20.42 7.76
N ASN A 714 15.38 -21.55 7.51
CA ASN A 714 16.02 -22.82 7.22
C ASN A 714 16.14 -22.99 5.71
N TYR A 715 17.33 -23.27 5.19
CA TYR A 715 17.55 -23.57 3.79
C TYR A 715 17.98 -25.03 3.63
N THR A 716 17.40 -25.72 2.64
CA THR A 716 17.79 -27.08 2.25
C THR A 716 17.98 -27.14 0.73
N GLY A 717 19.18 -27.49 0.26
CA GLY A 717 19.40 -27.64 -1.18
C GLY A 717 20.85 -27.62 -1.61
N ASN A 718 21.05 -27.36 -2.90
CA ASN A 718 22.35 -27.35 -3.54
C ASN A 718 22.80 -25.93 -3.83
N TRP A 719 24.09 -25.68 -3.66
CA TRP A 719 24.71 -24.42 -4.03
C TRP A 719 26.03 -24.68 -4.75
N SER A 720 26.46 -23.71 -5.56
CA SER A 720 27.79 -23.73 -6.15
C SER A 720 28.39 -22.33 -6.20
N ILE A 721 29.70 -22.26 -6.02
CA ILE A 721 30.47 -21.04 -6.22
C ILE A 721 31.43 -21.30 -7.37
N THR A 722 31.41 -20.48 -8.40
CA THR A 722 32.35 -20.51 -9.51
C THR A 722 33.36 -19.38 -9.39
N GLU A 723 34.61 -19.65 -9.81
CA GLU A 723 35.72 -18.69 -9.78
C GLU A 723 35.91 -18.01 -8.41
N LEU A 724 35.90 -18.81 -7.33
CA LEU A 724 36.20 -18.30 -5.99
C LEU A 724 37.65 -17.79 -5.96
N ALA A 725 37.84 -16.55 -5.53
CA ALA A 725 39.15 -16.01 -5.20
C ALA A 725 39.10 -15.26 -3.86
N SER A 726 39.93 -15.69 -2.92
CA SER A 726 40.12 -15.09 -1.59
C SER A 726 41.54 -15.41 -1.13
N PRO A 727 42.55 -14.61 -1.53
CA PRO A 727 43.96 -14.93 -1.29
C PRO A 727 44.25 -15.31 0.18
N PRO A 728 44.98 -16.41 0.43
CA PRO A 728 45.74 -17.22 -0.51
C PRO A 728 44.97 -18.41 -1.14
N ILE A 729 43.63 -18.44 -1.03
CA ILE A 729 42.78 -19.52 -1.55
C ILE A 729 42.11 -19.08 -2.86
N SER A 730 42.07 -19.98 -3.84
CA SER A 730 41.17 -19.87 -4.98
C SER A 730 40.59 -21.22 -5.35
N CYS A 731 39.45 -21.24 -6.04
CA CYS A 731 38.83 -22.47 -6.51
C CYS A 731 37.94 -22.18 -7.71
N ARG A 732 38.15 -22.90 -8.81
CA ARG A 732 37.37 -22.72 -10.04
C ARG A 732 35.90 -23.08 -9.84
N LYS A 733 35.61 -24.14 -9.08
CA LYS A 733 34.22 -24.51 -8.75
C LYS A 733 34.12 -25.23 -7.41
N ILE A 734 33.24 -24.74 -6.56
CA ILE A 734 32.82 -25.35 -5.30
C ILE A 734 31.37 -25.77 -5.44
N ILE A 735 31.01 -26.98 -5.03
CA ILE A 735 29.64 -27.48 -5.06
C ILE A 735 29.31 -28.05 -3.69
N GLY A 736 28.27 -27.53 -3.04
CA GLY A 736 27.68 -28.12 -1.84
C GLY A 736 26.37 -28.82 -2.18
N GLU A 737 26.32 -30.13 -1.96
CA GLU A 737 25.14 -30.97 -2.19
C GLU A 737 24.40 -31.24 -0.87
N GLU A 738 23.07 -31.21 -0.91
CA GLU A 738 22.18 -31.47 0.22
C GLU A 738 22.56 -30.65 1.48
N THR A 739 22.81 -29.37 1.28
CA THR A 739 23.17 -28.45 2.36
C THR A 739 21.93 -28.09 3.18
N VAL A 740 22.01 -28.28 4.49
CA VAL A 740 21.03 -27.81 5.46
C VAL A 740 21.67 -26.65 6.23
N PHE A 741 21.07 -25.47 6.10
CA PHE A 741 21.46 -24.27 6.82
C PHE A 741 20.31 -23.83 7.73
N SER A 742 20.60 -23.56 9.00
CA SER A 742 19.66 -22.94 9.94
C SER A 742 20.33 -21.74 10.60
N LEU A 743 19.57 -20.67 10.80
CA LEU A 743 20.09 -19.45 11.42
C LEU A 743 19.93 -19.43 12.96
N ARG A 744 19.02 -20.23 13.52
CA ARG A 744 18.70 -20.24 14.96
C ARG A 744 18.43 -21.65 15.49
N PRO A 745 19.41 -22.32 16.12
CA PRO A 745 20.81 -21.92 16.23
C PRO A 745 21.52 -21.94 14.86
N LEU A 746 22.61 -21.18 14.72
CA LEU A 746 23.40 -21.16 13.49
C LEU A 746 24.00 -22.55 13.25
N SER A 747 23.50 -23.30 12.27
CA SER A 747 24.05 -24.61 11.90
C SER A 747 24.16 -24.76 10.40
N VAL A 748 25.23 -25.42 9.97
CA VAL A 748 25.52 -25.71 8.56
C VAL A 748 25.92 -27.17 8.46
N ALA A 749 25.10 -27.98 7.80
CA ALA A 749 25.40 -29.37 7.49
C ALA A 749 25.46 -29.53 5.98
N ILE A 750 26.58 -30.04 5.45
CA ILE A 750 26.79 -30.29 4.02
C ILE A 750 27.02 -31.79 3.84
N ASN A 751 26.24 -32.46 2.98
CA ASN A 751 26.41 -33.90 2.76
C ASN A 751 27.66 -34.19 1.89
N ARG A 752 27.84 -33.44 0.80
CA ARG A 752 29.05 -33.51 -0.03
C ARG A 752 29.51 -32.12 -0.44
N LEU A 753 30.80 -31.85 -0.24
CA LEU A 753 31.48 -30.66 -0.73
C LEU A 753 32.47 -31.06 -1.82
N THR A 754 32.24 -30.66 -3.06
CA THR A 754 33.16 -30.91 -4.17
C THR A 754 33.96 -29.65 -4.48
N LEU A 755 35.29 -29.77 -4.48
CA LEU A 755 36.23 -28.71 -4.83
C LEU A 755 36.92 -29.07 -6.15
N GLN A 756 36.70 -28.29 -7.20
CA GLN A 756 37.31 -28.49 -8.53
C GLN A 756 38.32 -27.38 -8.83
N GLY A 757 39.56 -27.76 -9.09
CA GLY A 757 40.69 -26.83 -9.23
C GLY A 757 40.94 -25.93 -8.02
N PRO A 758 40.87 -26.42 -6.75
CA PRO A 758 41.27 -25.61 -5.60
C PRO A 758 42.77 -25.33 -5.64
N SER A 759 43.16 -24.09 -5.36
CA SER A 759 44.54 -23.67 -5.24
C SER A 759 44.77 -23.00 -3.89
N LEU A 760 45.80 -23.47 -3.18
CA LEU A 760 46.24 -22.92 -1.90
C LEU A 760 47.70 -22.52 -2.01
N GLN A 761 48.01 -21.26 -1.68
CA GLN A 761 49.39 -20.80 -1.53
C GLN A 761 49.75 -20.68 -0.04
N VAL A 762 50.80 -21.36 0.39
CA VAL A 762 51.26 -21.38 1.77
C VAL A 762 52.70 -20.90 1.83
N THR A 763 53.01 -20.01 2.77
CA THR A 763 54.39 -19.59 3.02
C THR A 763 54.88 -20.28 4.28
N ALA A 764 56.05 -20.90 4.26
CA ALA A 764 56.65 -21.48 5.45
C ALA A 764 57.22 -20.39 6.38
N ASN A 765 57.36 -20.67 7.67
CA ASN A 765 58.17 -19.83 8.58
C ASN A 765 59.66 -20.23 8.53
N GLU A 766 60.50 -19.58 9.35
CA GLU A 766 61.94 -19.88 9.46
C GLU A 766 62.24 -21.35 9.85
N ASN A 767 61.27 -22.03 10.47
CA ASN A 767 61.37 -23.45 10.86
C ASN A 767 60.74 -24.39 9.82
N GLY A 768 60.37 -23.88 8.63
CA GLY A 768 59.76 -24.67 7.56
C GLY A 768 58.29 -25.06 7.80
N MET A 769 57.64 -24.57 8.87
CA MET A 769 56.23 -24.85 9.17
C MET A 769 55.29 -23.93 8.38
N PRO A 770 54.12 -24.42 7.92
CA PRO A 770 53.18 -23.63 7.14
C PRO A 770 52.66 -22.45 7.95
N THR A 771 52.65 -21.27 7.35
CA THR A 771 51.97 -20.08 7.86
C THR A 771 50.90 -19.64 6.89
N LEU A 772 49.68 -19.52 7.40
CA LEU A 772 48.54 -18.96 6.68
C LEU A 772 48.20 -17.60 7.29
N PRO A 773 47.88 -16.59 6.47
CA PRO A 773 47.27 -15.38 6.99
C PRO A 773 45.94 -15.73 7.67
N PRO A 774 45.54 -15.01 8.73
CA PRO A 774 44.29 -15.28 9.42
C PRO A 774 43.12 -15.06 8.45
N LEU A 775 42.46 -16.15 8.03
CA LEU A 775 41.31 -16.09 7.11
C LEU A 775 40.04 -15.58 7.81
N ILE A 776 39.97 -15.76 9.13
CA ILE A 776 38.84 -15.39 10.00
C ILE A 776 39.27 -14.25 10.94
N GLN A 777 38.39 -13.28 11.16
CA GLN A 777 38.72 -12.13 12.01
C GLN A 777 38.91 -12.54 13.49
N PRO A 778 39.95 -12.02 14.18
CA PRO A 778 40.20 -12.29 15.59
C PRO A 778 39.10 -11.67 16.46
N GLY A 779 38.27 -12.51 17.09
CA GLY A 779 37.09 -12.11 17.86
C GLY A 779 35.87 -12.97 17.57
N TRP A 780 35.86 -13.69 16.44
CA TRP A 780 34.91 -14.78 16.22
C TRP A 780 35.30 -15.97 17.10
N GLN A 781 34.57 -16.17 18.20
CA GLN A 781 34.61 -17.40 18.97
C GLN A 781 33.46 -18.29 18.46
N PRO A 782 33.72 -19.55 18.04
CA PRO A 782 32.66 -20.56 17.99
C PRO A 782 31.92 -20.52 19.33
N GLY A 783 30.59 -20.66 19.32
CA GLY A 783 29.77 -20.55 20.53
C GLY A 783 30.44 -21.23 21.73
N THR A 784 30.43 -20.55 22.89
CA THR A 784 31.15 -20.99 24.10
C THR A 784 30.67 -22.33 24.65
N THR A 785 29.60 -22.90 24.08
CA THR A 785 29.09 -24.24 24.31
C THR A 785 29.04 -25.02 22.97
N PRO A 786 29.44 -26.31 22.95
CA PRO A 786 29.31 -27.19 21.77
C PRO A 786 27.90 -27.29 21.17
N ASP A 787 26.88 -26.80 21.87
CA ASP A 787 25.46 -26.87 21.50
C ASP A 787 24.93 -25.66 20.69
N GLU A 788 25.68 -24.56 20.53
CA GLU A 788 25.12 -23.30 19.97
C GLU A 788 25.46 -22.99 18.49
N ALA A 789 26.49 -23.60 17.90
CA ALA A 789 26.71 -23.56 16.45
C ALA A 789 27.48 -24.77 15.95
N THR A 790 26.90 -25.55 15.04
CA THR A 790 27.51 -26.77 14.49
C THR A 790 27.75 -26.63 12.99
N VAL A 791 29.01 -26.81 12.56
CA VAL A 791 29.36 -26.97 11.15
C VAL A 791 29.74 -28.43 10.93
N SER A 792 29.09 -29.11 9.99
CA SER A 792 29.42 -30.49 9.61
C SER A 792 29.45 -30.64 8.09
N ILE A 793 30.41 -31.40 7.60
CA ILE A 793 30.63 -31.73 6.19
C ILE A 793 30.88 -33.23 6.11
N LYS A 794 29.92 -34.02 5.65
CA LYS A 794 30.06 -35.49 5.69
C LYS A 794 31.14 -36.00 4.74
N SER A 795 31.36 -35.37 3.59
CA SER A 795 32.45 -35.71 2.67
C SER A 795 32.96 -34.49 1.91
N ILE A 796 34.27 -34.42 1.69
CA ILE A 796 34.93 -33.43 0.84
C ILE A 796 35.68 -34.19 -0.26
N THR A 797 35.33 -33.91 -1.52
CA THR A 797 36.05 -34.46 -2.67
C THR A 797 36.83 -33.34 -3.35
N LEU A 798 38.12 -33.58 -3.56
CA LEU A 798 39.06 -32.67 -4.19
C LEU A 798 39.38 -33.19 -5.59
N SER A 799 39.35 -32.32 -6.61
CA SER A 799 39.80 -32.67 -7.96
C SER A 799 40.62 -31.57 -8.59
N GLU A 800 41.68 -31.94 -9.32
CA GLU A 800 42.61 -31.04 -9.99
C GLU A 800 43.23 -29.97 -9.06
N GLY A 801 43.45 -30.30 -7.78
CA GLY A 801 43.99 -29.38 -6.79
C GLY A 801 45.43 -28.95 -7.04
N THR A 802 45.81 -27.78 -6.52
CA THR A 802 47.17 -27.23 -6.57
C THR A 802 47.58 -26.68 -5.21
N LEU A 803 48.68 -27.16 -4.65
CA LEU A 803 49.29 -26.62 -3.43
C LEU A 803 50.64 -26.02 -3.80
N ILE A 804 50.81 -24.72 -3.55
CA ILE A 804 52.07 -24.00 -3.74
C ILE A 804 52.63 -23.72 -2.35
N TYR A 805 53.83 -24.21 -2.08
CA TYR A 805 54.50 -24.09 -0.80
C TYR A 805 55.80 -23.30 -0.96
N ASP A 806 55.80 -22.07 -0.47
CA ASP A 806 56.91 -21.13 -0.58
C ASP A 806 57.75 -21.14 0.70
N PHE A 807 58.99 -21.61 0.61
CA PHE A 807 59.97 -21.53 1.69
C PHE A 807 60.70 -20.18 1.65
N PRO A 808 60.69 -19.39 2.74
CA PRO A 808 61.39 -18.12 2.79
C PRO A 808 62.90 -18.33 2.92
N GLY A 809 63.69 -17.51 2.22
CA GLY A 809 65.15 -17.48 2.34
C GLY A 809 65.86 -17.18 1.01
N PRO A 810 67.17 -16.87 1.01
CA PRO A 810 68.01 -16.88 -0.18
C PRO A 810 68.89 -18.15 -0.24
N PRO A 811 68.77 -19.01 -1.28
CA PRO A 811 67.76 -18.98 -2.34
C PRO A 811 66.38 -19.46 -1.83
N GLY A 812 65.31 -18.85 -2.33
CA GLY A 812 63.94 -19.28 -2.00
C GLY A 812 63.59 -20.55 -2.75
N LEU A 813 62.82 -21.44 -2.13
CA LEU A 813 62.30 -22.66 -2.75
C LEU A 813 60.78 -22.56 -2.84
N THR A 814 60.22 -22.84 -4.01
CA THR A 814 58.78 -23.04 -4.19
C THR A 814 58.56 -24.49 -4.58
N LEU A 815 57.78 -25.22 -3.78
CA LEU A 815 57.32 -26.55 -4.14
C LEU A 815 55.89 -26.48 -4.64
N THR A 816 55.60 -27.14 -5.76
CA THR A 816 54.27 -27.21 -6.35
C THR A 816 53.78 -28.65 -6.39
N LEU A 817 52.70 -28.93 -5.68
CA LEU A 817 51.90 -30.12 -5.87
C LEU A 817 50.72 -29.75 -6.76
N ASN A 818 50.44 -30.53 -7.80
CA ASN A 818 49.34 -30.30 -8.72
C ASN A 818 48.63 -31.59 -9.12
N LYS A 819 47.45 -31.42 -9.74
CA LYS A 819 46.53 -32.52 -10.02
C LYS A 819 46.24 -33.33 -8.75
N ILE A 820 46.05 -32.63 -7.63
CA ILE A 820 45.73 -33.26 -6.37
C ILE A 820 44.27 -33.72 -6.45
N ASP A 821 44.08 -35.02 -6.45
CA ASP A 821 42.77 -35.68 -6.41
C ASP A 821 42.68 -36.49 -5.11
N GLY A 822 41.54 -36.43 -4.43
CA GLY A 822 41.38 -37.14 -3.16
C GLY A 822 40.06 -36.92 -2.46
N ASP A 823 39.83 -37.69 -1.41
CA ASP A 823 38.61 -37.65 -0.61
C ASP A 823 38.96 -37.52 0.89
N LEU A 824 38.20 -36.68 1.58
CA LEU A 824 38.16 -36.62 3.04
C LEU A 824 36.74 -36.99 3.49
N SER A 825 36.62 -37.95 4.40
CA SER A 825 35.33 -38.45 4.88
C SER A 825 35.09 -38.08 6.35
N ASP A 826 33.81 -37.97 6.71
CA ASP A 826 33.33 -37.68 8.08
C ASP A 826 33.94 -36.41 8.69
N TYR A 827 33.92 -35.28 7.98
CA TYR A 827 34.41 -34.01 8.52
C TYR A 827 33.33 -33.33 9.38
N ILE A 828 33.31 -33.53 10.69
CA ILE A 828 32.49 -32.75 11.63
C ILE A 828 33.43 -31.77 12.32
N VAL A 829 33.05 -30.49 12.39
CA VAL A 829 33.79 -29.53 13.23
C VAL A 829 33.41 -29.79 14.68
N ALA A 830 33.87 -30.93 15.21
CA ALA A 830 33.66 -31.41 16.57
C ALA A 830 35.00 -31.61 17.27
N LYS A 831 34.99 -31.42 18.59
CA LYS A 831 36.15 -31.61 19.45
C LYS A 831 36.59 -33.08 19.38
N ASP A 832 37.86 -33.31 19.07
CA ASP A 832 38.54 -34.62 19.09
C ASP A 832 38.16 -35.62 17.96
N GLN A 833 37.65 -35.16 16.81
CA GLN A 833 37.38 -36.06 15.67
C GLN A 833 38.64 -36.42 14.86
N ILE A 834 38.72 -37.68 14.41
CA ILE A 834 39.75 -38.21 13.50
C ILE A 834 39.18 -38.22 12.07
N ILE A 835 39.88 -37.57 11.14
CA ILE A 835 39.48 -37.44 9.73
C ILE A 835 40.45 -38.28 8.88
N PRO A 836 39.99 -39.37 8.24
CA PRO A 836 40.79 -40.08 7.25
C PRO A 836 40.93 -39.25 5.97
N PHE A 837 42.11 -39.28 5.35
CA PHE A 837 42.36 -38.64 4.06
C PHE A 837 43.14 -39.58 3.14
N THR A 838 42.89 -39.43 1.84
CA THR A 838 43.68 -40.03 0.77
C THR A 838 43.88 -38.99 -0.32
N PHE A 839 45.11 -38.76 -0.74
CA PHE A 839 45.46 -37.82 -1.79
C PHE A 839 46.44 -38.45 -2.76
N THR A 840 46.19 -38.22 -4.04
CA THR A 840 47.11 -38.58 -5.12
C THR A 840 47.38 -37.33 -5.95
N GLY A 841 48.53 -37.28 -6.60
CA GLY A 841 48.80 -36.21 -7.54
C GLY A 841 50.22 -36.22 -8.07
N LYS A 842 50.68 -35.04 -8.48
CA LYS A 842 52.05 -34.85 -8.93
C LYS A 842 52.76 -33.75 -8.15
N MET A 843 54.02 -33.98 -7.84
CA MET A 843 54.94 -32.99 -7.27
C MET A 843 55.93 -32.54 -8.35
N GLU A 844 56.18 -31.23 -8.44
CA GLU A 844 57.09 -30.63 -9.43
C GLU A 844 56.77 -31.01 -10.89
N ASN A 845 55.49 -31.20 -11.22
CA ASN A 845 54.96 -31.63 -12.52
C ASN A 845 55.34 -33.04 -13.01
N SER A 846 56.26 -33.75 -12.34
CA SER A 846 56.77 -35.05 -12.80
C SER A 846 56.65 -36.18 -11.79
N ALA A 847 56.93 -35.93 -10.52
CA ALA A 847 56.96 -36.96 -9.49
C ALA A 847 55.54 -37.35 -9.11
N GLN A 848 55.23 -38.65 -9.06
CA GLN A 848 53.93 -39.10 -8.56
C GLN A 848 53.99 -39.11 -7.03
N PHE A 849 52.93 -38.62 -6.38
CA PHE A 849 52.80 -38.78 -4.94
C PHE A 849 51.45 -39.39 -4.58
N GLU A 850 51.48 -40.20 -3.53
CA GLU A 850 50.33 -40.75 -2.83
C GLU A 850 50.52 -40.47 -1.34
N ALA A 851 49.47 -40.03 -0.67
CA ALA A 851 49.49 -39.71 0.74
C ALA A 851 48.18 -40.18 1.38
N GLU A 852 48.27 -41.02 2.39
CA GLU A 852 47.10 -41.49 3.13
C GLU A 852 47.34 -41.43 4.64
N GLY A 853 46.27 -41.31 5.40
CA GLY A 853 46.38 -41.27 6.84
C GLY A 853 45.17 -40.70 7.54
N THR A 854 45.41 -40.21 8.76
CA THR A 854 44.37 -39.64 9.61
C THR A 854 44.87 -38.37 10.26
N ILE A 855 44.00 -37.38 10.44
CA ILE A 855 44.32 -36.11 11.10
C ILE A 855 43.21 -35.71 12.08
N SER A 856 43.57 -35.16 13.24
CA SER A 856 42.63 -34.62 14.22
C SER A 856 42.85 -33.12 14.47
N PRO A 857 42.53 -32.25 13.49
CA PRO A 857 42.94 -30.84 13.47
C PRO A 857 42.24 -30.00 14.56
N PHE A 858 41.09 -30.45 15.06
CA PHE A 858 40.30 -29.76 16.10
C PHE A 858 40.36 -30.45 17.47
N ALA A 859 41.21 -31.47 17.64
CA ALA A 859 41.43 -32.08 18.93
C ALA A 859 42.15 -31.13 19.88
N THR A 860 41.95 -31.31 21.19
CA THR A 860 42.69 -30.53 22.20
C THR A 860 44.20 -30.73 22.07
N GLN A 861 44.61 -31.91 21.61
CA GLN A 861 45.96 -32.27 21.24
C GLN A 861 45.91 -32.80 19.80
N PRO A 862 46.31 -32.00 18.79
CA PRO A 862 46.30 -32.43 17.41
C PRO A 862 47.18 -33.66 17.23
N ALA A 863 46.67 -34.67 16.54
CA ALA A 863 47.39 -35.86 16.16
C ALA A 863 47.26 -36.12 14.66
N MET A 864 48.26 -36.76 14.07
CA MET A 864 48.26 -37.13 12.66
C MET A 864 49.04 -38.42 12.44
N THR A 865 48.48 -39.30 11.61
CA THR A 865 49.23 -40.39 10.96
C THR A 865 49.31 -40.06 9.49
N LEU A 866 50.49 -40.16 8.89
CA LEU A 866 50.73 -39.86 7.49
C LEU A 866 51.67 -40.91 6.91
N ALA A 867 51.15 -41.72 5.99
CA ALA A 867 51.95 -42.51 5.08
C ALA A 867 52.08 -41.73 3.77
N THR A 868 53.30 -41.50 3.29
CA THR A 868 53.55 -40.81 2.01
C THR A 868 54.44 -41.67 1.14
N GLU A 869 54.10 -41.79 -0.14
CA GLU A 869 54.95 -42.34 -1.18
C GLU A 869 55.13 -41.28 -2.27
N ILE A 870 56.38 -40.99 -2.63
CA ILE A 870 56.75 -40.07 -3.72
C ILE A 870 57.73 -40.81 -4.62
N ILE A 871 57.38 -40.97 -5.89
CA ILE A 871 58.20 -41.67 -6.88
C ILE A 871 58.73 -40.69 -7.92
N GLY A 872 60.04 -40.66 -8.09
CA GLY A 872 60.72 -39.93 -9.16
C GLY A 872 60.83 -38.41 -8.93
N LEU A 873 61.01 -37.95 -7.69
CA LEU A 873 61.20 -36.53 -7.38
C LEU A 873 62.51 -36.00 -7.99
N PRO A 874 62.49 -35.03 -8.92
CA PRO A 874 63.72 -34.49 -9.48
C PRO A 874 64.55 -33.78 -8.41
N LEU A 875 65.74 -34.29 -8.13
CA LEU A 875 66.61 -33.72 -7.10
C LEU A 875 67.10 -32.31 -7.46
N SER A 876 67.08 -31.95 -8.74
CA SER A 876 67.34 -30.59 -9.21
C SER A 876 66.34 -29.57 -8.68
N SER A 877 65.07 -29.95 -8.44
CA SER A 877 64.06 -29.08 -7.82
C SER A 877 64.37 -28.78 -6.35
N LEU A 878 65.09 -29.69 -5.66
CA LEU A 878 65.49 -29.52 -4.25
C LEU A 878 66.86 -28.87 -4.05
N ALA A 879 67.58 -28.58 -5.14
CA ALA A 879 68.97 -28.08 -5.07
C ALA A 879 69.11 -26.82 -4.21
N ALA A 880 68.13 -25.90 -4.27
CA ALA A 880 68.09 -24.67 -3.50
C ALA A 880 68.08 -24.89 -1.98
N VAL A 881 67.49 -25.99 -1.49
CA VAL A 881 67.46 -26.35 -0.07
C VAL A 881 68.64 -27.23 0.31
N ILE A 882 69.09 -28.11 -0.59
CA ILE A 882 70.16 -29.05 -0.29
C ILE A 882 71.52 -28.34 -0.22
N GLU A 883 71.78 -27.40 -1.13
CA GLU A 883 73.09 -26.75 -1.25
C GLU A 883 73.48 -25.91 -0.02
N PRO A 884 72.62 -25.07 0.59
CA PRO A 884 72.98 -24.34 1.81
C PRO A 884 73.20 -25.23 3.03
N HIS A 885 72.52 -26.38 3.12
CA HIS A 885 72.53 -27.24 4.31
C HIS A 885 73.69 -28.24 4.32
N TRP A 886 74.06 -28.78 3.16
CA TRP A 886 75.10 -29.80 3.02
C TRP A 886 76.27 -29.37 2.11
N GLY A 887 76.13 -28.25 1.40
CA GLY A 887 77.17 -27.64 0.58
C GLY A 887 77.36 -28.24 -0.81
N PHE A 888 76.71 -29.35 -1.14
CA PHE A 888 76.82 -30.00 -2.44
C PHE A 888 75.80 -29.45 -3.44
N THR A 889 76.24 -29.19 -4.68
CA THR A 889 75.34 -28.86 -5.78
C THR A 889 74.95 -30.14 -6.52
N ILE A 890 73.66 -30.43 -6.58
CA ILE A 890 73.12 -31.57 -7.34
C ILE A 890 72.96 -31.16 -8.80
N LYS A 891 73.47 -32.00 -9.71
CA LYS A 891 73.36 -31.78 -11.16
C LYS A 891 72.19 -32.55 -11.76
N ASP A 892 71.98 -33.79 -11.31
CA ASP A 892 71.05 -34.74 -11.91
C ASP A 892 70.71 -35.87 -10.91
N GLY A 893 69.61 -36.56 -11.15
CA GLY A 893 69.12 -37.68 -10.32
C GLY A 893 67.68 -37.48 -9.84
N THR A 894 67.06 -38.57 -9.39
CA THR A 894 65.71 -38.57 -8.80
C THR A 894 65.73 -39.16 -7.39
N LEU A 895 64.72 -38.82 -6.60
CA LEU A 895 64.51 -39.32 -5.25
C LEU A 895 63.14 -40.00 -5.18
N ASP A 896 63.15 -41.26 -4.74
CA ASP A 896 61.95 -41.92 -4.26
C ASP A 896 61.93 -41.80 -2.72
N PHE A 897 60.79 -41.42 -2.17
CA PHE A 897 60.61 -41.17 -0.74
C PHE A 897 59.36 -41.90 -0.27
N GLU A 898 59.53 -42.74 0.74
CA GLU A 898 58.44 -43.42 1.43
C GLU A 898 58.59 -43.14 2.93
N ASN A 899 57.50 -42.81 3.62
CA ASN A 899 57.56 -42.60 5.06
C ASN A 899 56.29 -43.03 5.78
N ASP A 900 56.46 -43.44 7.03
CA ASP A 900 55.40 -43.65 8.02
C ASP A 900 55.61 -42.68 9.17
N MET A 901 54.85 -41.59 9.18
CA MET A 901 54.93 -40.54 10.19
C MET A 901 53.77 -40.59 11.17
N THR A 902 54.09 -40.47 12.45
CA THR A 902 53.13 -40.18 13.53
C THR A 902 53.48 -38.87 14.21
N TYR A 903 52.48 -38.02 14.39
CA TYR A 903 52.57 -36.77 15.12
C TYR A 903 51.55 -36.81 16.26
N GLU A 904 52.00 -36.73 17.51
CA GLU A 904 51.13 -36.69 18.69
C GLU A 904 51.82 -35.90 19.80
N ASN A 905 51.09 -35.04 20.53
CA ASN A 905 51.63 -34.33 21.70
C ASN A 905 52.94 -33.57 21.41
N THR A 906 53.01 -32.88 20.27
CA THR A 906 54.20 -32.15 19.76
C THR A 906 55.40 -33.03 19.35
N LEU A 907 55.32 -34.35 19.53
CA LEU A 907 56.34 -35.32 19.13
C LEU A 907 56.07 -35.77 17.69
N ILE A 908 57.13 -35.79 16.89
CA ILE A 908 57.19 -36.44 15.58
C ILE A 908 58.00 -37.72 15.76
N HIS A 909 57.42 -38.85 15.34
CA HIS A 909 58.11 -40.11 15.12
C HIS A 909 57.89 -40.53 13.67
N ASP A 910 58.98 -40.59 12.91
CA ASP A 910 58.96 -40.90 11.50
C ASP A 910 60.09 -41.86 11.12
N VAL A 911 59.79 -42.81 10.24
CA VAL A 911 60.79 -43.64 9.58
C VAL A 911 60.71 -43.38 8.08
N SER A 912 61.70 -42.65 7.57
CA SER A 912 61.80 -42.29 6.16
C SER A 912 62.70 -43.26 5.40
N HIS A 913 62.21 -43.85 4.33
CA HIS A 913 62.95 -44.60 3.32
C HIS A 913 63.21 -43.70 2.11
N LEU A 914 64.48 -43.42 1.84
CA LEU A 914 64.93 -42.55 0.75
C LEU A 914 65.75 -43.35 -0.24
N THR A 915 65.36 -43.37 -1.51
CA THR A 915 66.11 -44.02 -2.59
C THR A 915 66.53 -42.98 -3.62
N PHE A 916 67.82 -42.66 -3.67
CA PHE A 916 68.39 -41.72 -4.64
C PHE A 916 68.84 -42.47 -5.89
N ASN A 917 68.22 -42.21 -7.04
CA ASN A 917 68.52 -42.87 -8.32
C ASN A 917 69.37 -41.95 -9.20
N GLY A 918 70.54 -42.43 -9.64
CA GLY A 918 71.37 -41.71 -10.61
C GLY A 918 71.94 -40.37 -10.12
N LEU A 919 72.16 -40.22 -8.80
CA LEU A 919 72.67 -39.01 -8.17
C LEU A 919 74.02 -38.58 -8.76
N LYS A 920 74.05 -37.38 -9.38
CA LYS A 920 75.28 -36.75 -9.87
C LYS A 920 75.53 -35.44 -9.13
N LEU A 921 76.68 -35.36 -8.46
CA LEU A 921 77.17 -34.14 -7.84
C LEU A 921 78.02 -33.34 -8.84
N SER A 922 78.02 -32.01 -8.71
CA SER A 922 78.85 -31.14 -9.55
C SER A 922 80.34 -31.18 -9.14
N ASN A 923 81.24 -30.81 -10.07
CA ASN A 923 82.67 -30.64 -9.79
C ASN A 923 83.15 -29.31 -10.40
N PRO A 924 83.80 -28.39 -9.65
CA PRO A 924 84.18 -28.46 -8.23
C PRO A 924 83.02 -28.20 -7.26
N LEU A 925 83.11 -28.81 -6.07
CA LEU A 925 82.20 -28.55 -4.95
C LEU A 925 82.24 -27.08 -4.51
N SER A 926 81.13 -26.56 -3.97
CA SER A 926 81.06 -25.18 -3.49
C SER A 926 82.09 -24.93 -2.36
N SER A 927 82.58 -23.69 -2.25
CA SER A 927 83.51 -23.32 -1.16
C SER A 927 82.87 -23.45 0.24
N GLN A 928 81.54 -23.41 0.32
CA GLN A 928 80.77 -23.69 1.54
C GLN A 928 80.72 -25.20 1.85
N ALA A 929 80.56 -26.07 0.84
CA ALA A 929 80.73 -27.52 1.00
C ALA A 929 82.08 -27.82 1.64
N ILE A 930 83.16 -27.39 0.99
CA ILE A 930 84.52 -27.74 1.44
C ILE A 930 84.76 -27.31 2.89
N LYS A 931 84.15 -26.20 3.35
CA LYS A 931 84.17 -25.78 4.76
C LYS A 931 83.28 -26.62 5.68
N ALA A 932 82.08 -26.96 5.24
CA ALA A 932 81.08 -27.68 6.04
C ALA A 932 81.48 -29.14 6.31
N ILE A 933 82.05 -29.81 5.32
CA ILE A 933 82.50 -31.21 5.41
C ILE A 933 84.00 -31.35 5.70
N GLY A 934 84.79 -30.27 5.72
CA GLY A 934 86.21 -30.31 6.09
C GLY A 934 87.06 -31.22 5.18
N SER A 935 88.11 -31.87 5.72
CA SER A 935 88.99 -32.80 4.98
C SER A 935 88.29 -34.08 4.47
N THR A 936 87.00 -34.25 4.79
CA THR A 936 86.17 -35.40 4.42
C THR A 936 85.72 -35.38 2.96
N TRP A 937 85.90 -34.27 2.25
CA TRP A 937 85.52 -34.16 0.84
C TRP A 937 86.29 -35.14 -0.07
N GLU A 938 87.52 -35.49 0.30
CA GLU A 938 88.38 -36.43 -0.44
C GLU A 938 87.84 -37.87 -0.38
N THR A 939 87.03 -38.21 0.64
CA THR A 939 86.43 -39.54 0.80
C THR A 939 85.00 -39.62 0.30
N LEU A 940 84.37 -38.53 -0.15
CA LEU A 940 83.00 -38.55 -0.65
C LEU A 940 82.76 -39.46 -1.86
N PRO A 941 83.64 -39.51 -2.88
CA PRO A 941 83.45 -40.46 -3.98
C PRO A 941 83.43 -41.92 -3.47
N LEU A 942 84.23 -42.21 -2.45
CA LEU A 942 84.26 -43.52 -1.79
C LEU A 942 82.99 -43.77 -0.97
N ILE A 943 82.48 -42.77 -0.25
CA ILE A 943 81.23 -42.86 0.51
C ILE A 943 80.02 -43.04 -0.43
N GLN A 944 80.00 -42.31 -1.54
CA GLN A 944 78.99 -42.47 -2.58
C GLN A 944 79.04 -43.89 -3.15
N ALA A 945 80.23 -44.38 -3.53
CA ALA A 945 80.41 -45.75 -4.00
C ALA A 945 80.01 -46.81 -2.95
N LEU A 946 80.24 -46.55 -1.65
CA LEU A 946 79.85 -47.40 -0.52
C LEU A 946 78.34 -47.55 -0.34
N LEU A 947 77.58 -46.52 -0.71
CA LEU A 947 76.14 -46.48 -0.52
C LEU A 947 75.38 -46.84 -1.80
N GLN A 948 76.05 -46.84 -2.95
CA GLN A 948 75.45 -47.01 -4.27
C GLN A 948 75.51 -48.47 -4.73
N ASP A 949 74.37 -49.05 -5.10
CA ASP A 949 74.24 -50.42 -5.60
C ASP A 949 74.65 -50.59 -7.09
N THR A 950 74.36 -51.76 -7.68
CA THR A 950 74.65 -52.08 -9.09
C THR A 950 73.91 -51.21 -10.10
N ASP A 951 72.70 -50.75 -9.76
CA ASP A 951 71.86 -49.93 -10.63
C ASP A 951 72.13 -48.43 -10.44
N GLY A 952 73.03 -48.11 -9.52
CA GLY A 952 73.41 -46.75 -9.22
C GLY A 952 72.48 -46.04 -8.23
N ALA A 953 71.66 -46.80 -7.49
CA ALA A 953 70.73 -46.30 -6.49
C ALA A 953 71.36 -46.29 -5.09
N ILE A 954 70.98 -45.30 -4.25
CA ILE A 954 71.39 -45.19 -2.85
C ILE A 954 70.16 -45.25 -1.97
N ALA A 955 69.97 -46.34 -1.23
CA ALA A 955 68.86 -46.52 -0.30
C ALA A 955 69.27 -46.19 1.14
N LEU A 956 68.53 -45.29 1.80
CA LEU A 956 68.77 -44.85 3.17
C LEU A 956 67.48 -44.95 4.00
N THR A 957 67.56 -45.58 5.17
CA THR A 957 66.50 -45.51 6.18
C THR A 957 66.90 -44.53 7.27
N ILE A 958 66.15 -43.45 7.40
CA ILE A 958 66.40 -42.37 8.35
C ILE A 958 65.32 -42.40 9.43
N PRO A 959 65.66 -42.76 10.67
CA PRO A 959 64.77 -42.54 11.81
C PRO A 959 64.80 -41.05 12.19
N ILE A 960 63.63 -40.43 12.24
CA ILE A 960 63.46 -39.02 12.58
C ILE A 960 62.57 -38.93 13.82
N ASP A 961 63.20 -38.59 14.94
CA ASP A 961 62.53 -38.34 16.22
C ASP A 961 62.77 -36.88 16.62
N GLY A 962 61.70 -36.13 16.93
CA GLY A 962 61.85 -34.75 17.31
C GLY A 962 60.62 -34.12 17.97
N ARG A 963 60.83 -32.95 18.57
CA ARG A 963 59.77 -32.18 19.23
C ARG A 963 59.59 -30.82 18.54
N THR A 964 58.41 -30.61 17.98
CA THR A 964 58.06 -29.38 17.24
C THR A 964 58.05 -28.12 18.12
N ASP A 965 57.83 -28.26 19.43
CA ASP A 965 57.82 -27.14 20.39
C ASP A 965 59.23 -26.61 20.73
N THR A 966 60.28 -27.39 20.46
CA THR A 966 61.68 -26.97 20.70
C THR A 966 62.34 -26.33 19.48
N GLY A 967 61.58 -26.09 18.40
CA GLY A 967 62.10 -25.56 17.13
C GLY A 967 62.76 -26.61 16.23
N PHE A 968 62.57 -27.90 16.52
CA PHE A 968 63.05 -29.00 15.67
C PHE A 968 62.39 -28.94 14.29
N THR A 969 63.20 -29.07 13.24
CA THR A 969 62.71 -29.21 11.86
C THR A 969 63.01 -30.58 11.28
N TYR A 970 62.15 -31.07 10.39
CA TYR A 970 62.35 -32.36 9.70
C TYR A 970 63.68 -32.40 8.94
N LEU A 971 64.07 -31.29 8.32
CA LEU A 971 65.33 -31.12 7.60
C LEU A 971 66.55 -31.20 8.53
N GLU A 972 66.46 -30.67 9.75
CA GLU A 972 67.51 -30.82 10.76
C GLU A 972 67.67 -32.27 11.22
N GLY A 973 66.57 -33.03 11.35
CA GLY A 973 66.60 -34.46 11.64
C GLY A 973 67.39 -35.23 10.58
N ILE A 974 67.05 -35.03 9.30
CA ILE A 974 67.77 -35.61 8.16
C ILE A 974 69.25 -35.18 8.18
N LYS A 975 69.53 -33.90 8.40
CA LYS A 975 70.89 -33.36 8.46
C LYS A 975 71.71 -33.98 9.58
N ALA A 976 71.14 -34.14 10.77
CA ALA A 976 71.80 -34.74 11.92
C ALA A 976 72.19 -36.20 11.62
N PHE A 977 71.27 -36.97 11.02
CA PHE A 977 71.54 -38.35 10.62
C PHE A 977 72.62 -38.45 9.52
N LEU A 978 72.50 -37.64 8.45
CA LEU A 978 73.50 -37.62 7.38
C LEU A 978 74.89 -37.20 7.87
N ASN A 979 74.98 -36.21 8.76
CA ASN A 979 76.24 -35.82 9.39
C ASN A 979 76.82 -36.94 10.26
N GLN A 980 75.97 -37.68 10.98
CA GLN A 980 76.39 -38.85 11.75
C GLN A 980 76.92 -39.97 10.84
N LEU A 981 76.29 -40.21 9.68
CA LEU A 981 76.78 -41.15 8.67
C LEU A 981 78.13 -40.72 8.10
N LEU A 982 78.28 -39.45 7.71
CA LEU A 982 79.54 -38.90 7.19
C LEU A 982 80.67 -38.99 8.24
N LEU A 983 80.40 -38.64 9.50
CA LEU A 983 81.38 -38.73 10.57
C LEU A 983 81.80 -40.18 10.84
N LYS A 984 80.84 -41.12 10.85
CA LYS A 984 81.12 -42.57 10.97
C LYS A 984 81.93 -43.09 9.79
N ALA A 985 81.59 -42.66 8.57
CA ALA A 985 82.31 -43.01 7.35
C ALA A 985 83.77 -42.58 7.35
N THR A 986 84.05 -41.40 7.94
CA THR A 986 85.40 -40.86 8.06
C THR A 986 86.27 -41.69 9.00
N VAL A 987 85.68 -42.20 10.08
CA VAL A 987 86.39 -42.95 11.12
C VAL A 987 86.55 -44.43 10.73
N SER A 988 85.52 -45.03 10.15
CA SER A 988 85.56 -46.39 9.58
C SER A 988 84.54 -46.49 8.44
N PRO A 989 84.98 -46.48 7.16
CA PRO A 989 84.09 -46.59 6.01
C PRO A 989 83.24 -47.87 6.02
N VAL A 990 83.74 -48.95 6.64
CA VAL A 990 83.05 -50.24 6.79
C VAL A 990 81.94 -50.20 7.85
N SER A 991 82.02 -49.28 8.82
CA SER A 991 81.07 -49.21 9.94
C SER A 991 79.68 -48.71 9.56
N ILE A 992 79.53 -48.07 8.40
CA ILE A 992 78.24 -47.65 7.83
C ILE A 992 77.35 -48.88 7.53
N LEU A 993 77.97 -50.05 7.34
CA LEU A 993 77.34 -51.30 6.90
C LEU A 993 76.73 -52.12 8.05
N GLY A 994 76.67 -51.54 9.25
CA GLY A 994 76.49 -52.24 10.52
C GLY A 994 75.12 -52.12 11.18
N ASN A 995 74.01 -52.17 10.44
CA ASN A 995 72.67 -52.29 11.06
C ASN A 995 71.90 -53.58 10.73
N THR A 996 72.47 -54.47 9.91
CA THR A 996 71.99 -55.86 9.79
C THR A 996 72.83 -56.76 10.69
N GLN A 997 72.25 -57.78 11.31
CA GLN A 997 72.83 -58.59 12.39
C GLN A 997 74.11 -59.41 12.04
N LYS A 998 74.81 -59.12 10.93
CA LYS A 998 76.06 -59.74 10.50
C LYS A 998 77.11 -58.69 10.18
N THR A 999 77.86 -58.27 11.21
CA THR A 999 78.95 -57.30 11.10
C THR A 999 80.05 -57.79 10.14
N ILE A 1000 80.38 -56.98 9.12
CA ILE A 1000 81.55 -57.22 8.27
C ILE A 1000 82.82 -57.18 9.15
N PRO A 1001 83.66 -58.23 9.14
CA PRO A 1001 84.85 -58.25 9.99
C PRO A 1001 85.94 -57.31 9.45
N GLU A 1002 86.29 -56.26 10.22
CA GLU A 1002 87.44 -55.38 9.91
C GLU A 1002 88.77 -56.14 9.86
N THR A 1003 88.85 -57.29 10.54
CA THR A 1003 89.98 -58.21 10.49
C THR A 1003 89.56 -59.67 10.46
N ILE A 1004 90.18 -60.45 9.59
CA ILE A 1004 89.97 -61.89 9.42
C ILE A 1004 91.05 -62.64 10.18
N SER A 1005 90.64 -63.34 11.24
CA SER A 1005 91.53 -64.08 12.13
C SER A 1005 91.81 -65.51 11.64
N PHE A 1006 93.07 -65.94 11.76
CA PHE A 1006 93.55 -67.28 11.42
C PHE A 1006 94.10 -68.02 12.64
N LYS A 1007 94.17 -69.36 12.58
CA LYS A 1007 94.93 -70.14 13.56
C LYS A 1007 96.44 -69.87 13.41
N PRO A 1008 97.23 -69.82 14.50
CA PRO A 1008 98.66 -69.58 14.42
C PRO A 1008 99.38 -70.56 13.48
N GLY A 1009 100.18 -70.04 12.55
CA GLY A 1009 100.91 -70.87 11.56
C GLY A 1009 100.07 -71.51 10.45
N SER A 1010 98.77 -71.17 10.33
CA SER A 1010 97.86 -71.69 9.29
C SER A 1010 97.27 -70.57 8.42
N ASP A 1011 96.99 -70.91 7.17
CA ASP A 1011 96.28 -70.14 6.15
C ASP A 1011 94.80 -70.57 6.00
N GLN A 1012 94.34 -71.54 6.78
CA GLN A 1012 92.97 -72.04 6.71
C GLN A 1012 92.00 -71.08 7.42
N LEU A 1013 90.94 -70.69 6.71
CA LEU A 1013 89.84 -69.90 7.27
C LEU A 1013 89.18 -70.66 8.43
N THR A 1014 89.03 -69.97 9.56
CA THR A 1014 88.33 -70.51 10.73
C THR A 1014 86.85 -70.75 10.42
N PRO A 1015 86.17 -71.72 11.06
CA PRO A 1015 84.74 -71.98 10.83
C PRO A 1015 83.87 -70.72 10.95
N THR A 1016 84.14 -69.90 11.98
CA THR A 1016 83.48 -68.61 12.21
C THR A 1016 83.65 -67.62 11.06
N MET A 1017 84.80 -67.63 10.37
CA MET A 1017 85.03 -66.74 9.22
C MET A 1017 84.39 -67.29 7.93
N LYS A 1018 84.28 -68.62 7.78
CA LYS A 1018 83.54 -69.23 6.67
C LYS A 1018 82.04 -68.92 6.72
N GLU A 1019 81.47 -68.68 7.91
CA GLU A 1019 80.08 -68.25 8.09
C GLU A 1019 79.87 -66.74 7.86
N ARG A 1020 80.92 -65.91 8.04
CA ARG A 1020 80.83 -64.43 7.97
C ARG A 1020 81.28 -63.84 6.63
N LEU A 1021 82.26 -64.44 5.97
CA LEU A 1021 82.79 -63.96 4.70
C LEU A 1021 81.78 -63.98 3.53
N PRO A 1022 80.77 -64.87 3.46
CA PRO A 1022 79.73 -64.80 2.43
C PRO A 1022 78.95 -63.47 2.44
N ALA A 1023 78.75 -62.86 3.61
CA ALA A 1023 78.08 -61.56 3.71
C ALA A 1023 78.92 -60.42 3.11
N LEU A 1024 80.25 -60.46 3.30
CA LEU A 1024 81.17 -59.54 2.65
C LEU A 1024 81.23 -59.76 1.13
N ALA A 1025 81.14 -61.02 0.68
CA ALA A 1025 81.12 -61.34 -0.75
C ALA A 1025 79.86 -60.83 -1.44
N LEU A 1026 78.69 -61.04 -0.82
CA LEU A 1026 77.41 -60.51 -1.29
C LEU A 1026 77.45 -58.98 -1.40
N TYR A 1027 77.94 -58.32 -0.35
CA TYR A 1027 78.08 -56.87 -0.33
C TYR A 1027 78.99 -56.36 -1.46
N LEU A 1028 80.17 -56.94 -1.65
CA LEU A 1028 81.07 -56.52 -2.74
C LEU A 1028 80.46 -56.80 -4.13
N SER A 1029 79.64 -57.83 -4.28
CA SER A 1029 78.93 -58.10 -5.53
C SER A 1029 77.82 -57.09 -5.82
N GLU A 1030 77.19 -56.54 -4.78
CA GLU A 1030 76.15 -55.49 -4.88
C GLU A 1030 76.76 -54.08 -5.10
N HIS A 1031 78.05 -53.90 -4.80
CA HIS A 1031 78.74 -52.60 -4.88
C HIS A 1031 80.00 -52.63 -5.77
N PRO A 1032 79.86 -52.62 -7.12
CA PRO A 1032 80.96 -52.83 -8.06
C PRO A 1032 82.03 -51.72 -8.07
N LEU A 1033 81.67 -50.51 -7.61
CA LEU A 1033 82.57 -49.33 -7.59
C LEU A 1033 83.59 -49.37 -6.45
N ILE A 1034 83.52 -50.37 -5.58
CA ILE A 1034 84.34 -50.50 -4.38
C ILE A 1034 85.32 -51.66 -4.55
N ALA A 1035 86.56 -51.45 -4.12
CA ALA A 1035 87.53 -52.50 -3.91
C ALA A 1035 87.92 -52.61 -2.43
N ILE A 1036 88.33 -53.80 -2.01
CA ILE A 1036 88.96 -54.04 -0.73
C ILE A 1036 90.45 -54.27 -0.91
N ILE A 1037 91.24 -53.72 0.01
CA ILE A 1037 92.67 -54.00 0.15
C ILE A 1037 92.82 -54.97 1.32
N LEU A 1038 93.17 -56.21 1.00
CA LEU A 1038 93.50 -57.26 1.95
C LEU A 1038 94.96 -57.13 2.38
N THR A 1039 95.17 -56.80 3.65
CA THR A 1039 96.51 -56.60 4.22
C THR A 1039 96.88 -57.73 5.15
N GLY A 1040 97.77 -58.63 4.70
CA GLY A 1040 98.22 -59.78 5.46
C GLY A 1040 99.26 -59.42 6.53
N SER A 1041 99.10 -59.96 7.73
CA SER A 1041 100.06 -59.82 8.83
C SER A 1041 100.32 -61.15 9.55
N THR A 1042 101.50 -61.23 10.18
CA THR A 1042 101.91 -62.35 11.06
C THR A 1042 102.38 -61.81 12.40
N ASP A 1043 102.11 -62.55 13.47
CA ASP A 1043 102.50 -62.15 14.82
C ASP A 1043 103.59 -63.08 15.43
N PRO A 1044 104.11 -62.77 16.63
CA PRO A 1044 105.09 -63.63 17.30
C PRO A 1044 104.60 -65.06 17.61
N ALA A 1045 103.27 -65.27 17.70
CA ALA A 1045 102.71 -66.59 17.90
C ALA A 1045 102.73 -67.44 16.61
N ASP A 1046 102.61 -66.81 15.44
CA ASP A 1046 102.85 -67.45 14.14
C ASP A 1046 104.30 -67.91 14.01
N GLN A 1047 105.25 -67.07 14.43
CA GLN A 1047 106.67 -67.44 14.47
C GLN A 1047 106.91 -68.66 15.38
N LYS A 1048 106.26 -68.69 16.55
CA LYS A 1048 106.34 -69.81 17.50
C LYS A 1048 105.69 -71.09 16.95
N ALA A 1049 104.55 -70.98 16.28
CA ALA A 1049 103.86 -72.11 15.67
C ALA A 1049 104.64 -72.69 14.48
N LEU A 1050 105.18 -71.83 13.60
CA LEU A 1050 106.04 -72.25 12.49
C LEU A 1050 107.37 -72.87 12.97
N LEU A 1051 107.96 -72.37 14.06
CA LEU A 1051 109.11 -73.00 14.72
C LEU A 1051 108.79 -74.44 15.18
N GLN A 1052 107.60 -74.66 15.74
CA GLN A 1052 107.16 -76.00 16.15
C GLN A 1052 106.91 -76.92 14.95
N LEU A 1053 106.33 -76.40 13.86
CA LEU A 1053 106.12 -77.13 12.61
C LEU A 1053 107.43 -77.47 11.87
N ASN A 1054 108.39 -76.55 11.86
CA ASN A 1054 109.72 -76.74 11.24
C ASN A 1054 110.57 -77.76 12.01
N LYS A 1055 110.47 -77.79 13.36
CA LYS A 1055 111.10 -78.85 14.17
C LYS A 1055 110.60 -80.25 13.83
N ASN A 1056 109.31 -80.39 13.54
CA ASN A 1056 108.71 -81.67 13.15
C ASN A 1056 109.03 -82.09 11.70
N THR A 1057 109.56 -81.19 10.86
CA THR A 1057 109.83 -81.41 9.43
C THR A 1057 111.31 -81.25 9.05
N GLY A 1058 112.20 -81.02 10.02
CA GLY A 1058 113.65 -80.93 9.80
C GLY A 1058 114.16 -79.62 9.19
N LYS A 1059 113.33 -78.56 9.13
CA LYS A 1059 113.71 -77.23 8.59
C LYS A 1059 114.16 -76.29 9.74
N GLY A 1060 115.08 -75.37 9.46
CA GLY A 1060 115.62 -74.41 10.44
C GLY A 1060 114.62 -73.38 10.95
N SER A 1061 115.08 -72.42 11.77
CA SER A 1061 114.26 -71.29 12.23
C SER A 1061 113.54 -70.62 11.05
N PRO A 1062 112.24 -70.28 11.17
CA PRO A 1062 111.48 -69.68 10.09
C PRO A 1062 112.18 -68.39 9.64
N SER A 1063 112.54 -68.33 8.35
CA SER A 1063 113.10 -67.13 7.74
C SER A 1063 112.05 -66.03 7.69
N HIS A 1064 112.48 -64.77 7.61
CA HIS A 1064 111.59 -63.64 7.37
C HIS A 1064 110.67 -63.88 6.15
N GLU A 1065 111.20 -64.55 5.13
CA GLU A 1065 110.50 -64.99 3.93
C GLU A 1065 109.34 -65.96 4.21
N SER A 1066 109.49 -66.91 5.15
CA SER A 1066 108.43 -67.86 5.52
C SER A 1066 107.24 -67.21 6.25
N LEU A 1067 107.49 -66.17 7.05
CA LEU A 1067 106.43 -65.38 7.68
C LEU A 1067 105.71 -64.50 6.65
N GLN A 1068 106.45 -63.88 5.73
CA GLN A 1068 105.85 -63.15 4.60
C GLN A 1068 105.02 -64.08 3.69
N GLN A 1069 105.49 -65.30 3.46
CA GLN A 1069 104.76 -66.30 2.68
C GLN A 1069 103.45 -66.70 3.35
N LEU A 1070 103.42 -66.87 4.69
CA LEU A 1070 102.20 -67.12 5.44
C LEU A 1070 101.22 -65.93 5.38
N ALA A 1071 101.72 -64.70 5.47
CA ALA A 1071 100.89 -63.50 5.28
C ALA A 1071 100.26 -63.45 3.87
N ARG A 1072 101.02 -63.78 2.82
CA ARG A 1072 100.54 -63.86 1.43
C ARG A 1072 99.52 -64.98 1.24
N GLN A 1073 99.79 -66.17 1.79
CA GLN A 1073 98.86 -67.31 1.74
C GLN A 1073 97.54 -67.00 2.43
N ARG A 1074 97.56 -66.28 3.56
CA ARG A 1074 96.33 -65.83 4.24
C ARG A 1074 95.53 -64.84 3.38
N THR A 1075 96.17 -63.83 2.78
CA THR A 1075 95.47 -62.92 1.86
C THR A 1075 94.95 -63.64 0.61
N GLN A 1076 95.67 -64.65 0.13
CA GLN A 1076 95.24 -65.51 -0.99
C GLN A 1076 94.01 -66.32 -0.62
N ALA A 1077 94.00 -66.98 0.54
CA ALA A 1077 92.88 -67.79 1.00
C ALA A 1077 91.58 -66.97 1.17
N VAL A 1078 91.69 -65.72 1.62
CA VAL A 1078 90.55 -64.78 1.67
C VAL A 1078 90.11 -64.38 0.26
N SER A 1079 91.07 -64.01 -0.60
CA SER A 1079 90.80 -63.61 -1.99
C SER A 1079 90.11 -64.72 -2.78
N ASP A 1080 90.61 -65.95 -2.70
CA ASP A 1080 90.04 -67.13 -3.38
C ASP A 1080 88.64 -67.43 -2.86
N PHE A 1081 88.43 -67.31 -1.54
CA PHE A 1081 87.11 -67.48 -0.95
C PHE A 1081 86.12 -66.43 -1.46
N LEU A 1082 86.48 -65.14 -1.45
CA LEU A 1082 85.62 -64.06 -1.96
C LEU A 1082 85.34 -64.21 -3.46
N THR A 1083 86.36 -64.55 -4.26
CA THR A 1083 86.22 -64.76 -5.71
C THR A 1083 85.32 -65.97 -6.01
N SER A 1084 85.45 -67.06 -5.24
CA SER A 1084 84.56 -68.24 -5.37
C SER A 1084 83.11 -67.97 -4.95
N ASN A 1085 82.86 -66.87 -4.24
CA ASN A 1085 81.54 -66.41 -3.81
C ASN A 1085 81.06 -65.17 -4.59
N GLY A 1086 81.57 -64.95 -5.81
CA GLY A 1086 81.01 -63.98 -6.76
C GLY A 1086 81.63 -62.58 -6.75
N VAL A 1087 82.67 -62.31 -5.96
CA VAL A 1087 83.39 -61.02 -5.98
C VAL A 1087 84.28 -60.89 -7.21
N LEU A 1088 84.25 -59.76 -7.90
CA LEU A 1088 85.07 -59.51 -9.08
C LEU A 1088 86.55 -59.39 -8.69
N THR A 1089 87.44 -59.97 -9.50
CA THR A 1089 88.90 -59.93 -9.22
C THR A 1089 89.45 -58.50 -9.19
N GLY A 1090 88.83 -57.57 -9.92
CA GLY A 1090 89.16 -56.13 -9.90
C GLY A 1090 88.82 -55.41 -8.59
N GLN A 1091 88.00 -56.01 -7.73
CA GLN A 1091 87.61 -55.44 -6.44
C GLN A 1091 88.50 -55.92 -5.28
N ILE A 1092 89.53 -56.74 -5.55
CA ILE A 1092 90.39 -57.29 -4.49
C ILE A 1092 91.85 -56.92 -4.77
N GLU A 1093 92.37 -55.97 -3.99
CA GLU A 1093 93.79 -55.68 -3.92
C GLU A 1093 94.42 -56.43 -2.74
N ARG A 1094 95.66 -56.92 -2.92
CA ARG A 1094 96.39 -57.68 -1.90
C ARG A 1094 97.68 -56.96 -1.56
N THR A 1095 97.93 -56.74 -0.27
CA THR A 1095 99.16 -56.15 0.28
C THR A 1095 99.63 -56.97 1.49
N THR A 1096 100.92 -56.90 1.79
CA THR A 1096 101.51 -57.51 3.00
C THR A 1096 102.37 -56.48 3.72
N ILE A 1097 102.24 -56.39 5.05
CA ILE A 1097 103.05 -55.47 5.86
C ILE A 1097 104.36 -56.14 6.27
N GLU A 1098 105.48 -55.43 6.15
CA GLU A 1098 106.77 -55.81 6.76
C GLU A 1098 106.75 -55.58 8.27
N THR A 1099 107.20 -56.58 9.02
CA THR A 1099 107.21 -56.61 10.49
C THR A 1099 107.91 -55.36 11.05
N THR A 1100 107.16 -54.41 11.64
CA THR A 1100 107.75 -53.23 12.29
C THR A 1100 107.70 -53.36 13.81
N THR A 1101 108.87 -53.25 14.43
CA THR A 1101 109.09 -53.11 15.87
C THR A 1101 108.49 -51.77 16.36
N GLN A 1102 107.46 -51.86 17.20
CA GLN A 1102 106.87 -50.82 18.09
C GLN A 1102 106.35 -49.49 17.53
N LYS A 1103 105.02 -49.29 17.69
CA LYS A 1103 104.47 -48.12 18.42
C LYS A 1103 103.23 -48.55 19.23
N LYS A 1104 103.26 -48.33 20.55
CA LYS A 1104 102.17 -48.54 21.49
C LYS A 1104 100.95 -47.72 21.06
N THR A 1105 99.88 -48.36 20.61
CA THR A 1105 98.46 -48.00 20.91
C THR A 1105 97.41 -48.85 20.16
N ALA A 1106 97.77 -49.66 19.16
CA ALA A 1106 96.81 -50.57 18.50
C ALA A 1106 97.02 -52.03 18.91
N ARG A 1107 95.93 -52.76 19.19
CA ARG A 1107 95.95 -54.21 19.47
C ARG A 1107 96.65 -54.94 18.30
N PRO A 1108 97.55 -55.91 18.56
CA PRO A 1108 98.14 -56.72 17.50
C PRO A 1108 97.05 -57.63 16.93
N ASN A 1109 96.45 -57.22 15.80
CA ASN A 1109 95.44 -58.03 15.12
C ASN A 1109 96.14 -59.18 14.38
N ARG A 1110 95.83 -60.42 14.77
CA ARG A 1110 96.26 -61.63 14.06
C ARG A 1110 95.46 -61.79 12.77
N GLY A 1111 96.12 -61.85 11.61
CA GLY A 1111 95.50 -62.28 10.35
C GLY A 1111 95.50 -61.24 9.24
N VAL A 1112 94.38 -61.12 8.51
CA VAL A 1112 94.23 -60.21 7.35
C VAL A 1112 93.36 -59.03 7.76
N ALA A 1113 93.91 -57.82 7.69
CA ALA A 1113 93.12 -56.60 7.85
C ALA A 1113 92.45 -56.22 6.52
N ILE A 1114 91.21 -55.74 6.59
CA ILE A 1114 90.46 -55.28 5.41
C ILE A 1114 90.41 -53.75 5.47
N SER A 1115 90.79 -53.11 4.39
CA SER A 1115 90.53 -51.68 4.16
C SER A 1115 89.81 -51.50 2.85
N VAL A 1116 89.06 -50.41 2.69
CA VAL A 1116 88.21 -50.18 1.52
C VAL A 1116 88.75 -49.02 0.70
N THR A 1117 88.69 -49.15 -0.62
CA THR A 1117 89.13 -48.15 -1.60
C THR A 1117 88.21 -48.15 -2.82
N MET A 1118 88.40 -47.21 -3.74
CA MET A 1118 87.70 -47.21 -5.02
C MET A 1118 88.21 -48.36 -5.89
N ALA A 1119 87.32 -49.08 -6.56
CA ALA A 1119 87.73 -50.06 -7.57
C ALA A 1119 88.49 -49.36 -8.70
N LYS A 1120 89.51 -50.03 -9.23
CA LYS A 1120 90.37 -49.52 -10.31
C LYS A 1120 89.80 -49.75 -11.69
#